data_AF-A0A538N2P5-F1
#
_entry.id   AF-A0A538N2P5-F1
#
_cell.length_a   1.000
_cell.length_b   1.000
_cell.length_c   1.000
_cell.angle_alpha   90.00
_cell.angle_beta   90.00
_cell.angle_gamma   90.00
#
_symmetry.space_group_name_H-M   'P 1'
#
loop_
_entity.id
_entity.type
_entity.pdbx_description
1 polymer ?
#
loop_
_entity_poly.entity_id
_entity_poly.type
_entity_poly.pdbx_seq_one_letter_code
_entity_poly.pdbx_strand_id
1 'polypeptide(L)'
;MRRLARGVIAVLTLVPIAVAVNAPAAHAQDNGVGRTPLMGWSSWSFIRHEPTAAKIEAQADAMRNSGLADVGYHNINVDDFYYECPGSQGPNVDAFGRWVTDPAKFPPSDGKDGIAVVADHVHADGLNFGLYVTPGISKQAVAQNTPIEGTPYHAADIATTTAEKNYNCKGMVGIDYTRPGAQEFVNSWANEFASWGVDYVKIDGVGTSDVPDIQAWSAALRQTGRPIHLELSNNLAISGAATWQQYSNGWRTGGDIECYRCESGGSSYPLTSYPSVQSRFNQVANWQPYGGPGGFNDYDSIELGNGANDGLTVDERKTQLSLWALAASPLILGTDLTNLDPTDLQLLTNRDVIAVDQDAIDAARIVNTSGQQVFAKTEPNGDAVVGLFNTAGSTQVVSTTAAAVGLPAANAYLLNDLWSHTTANTTGTIAADVPPHGVALYRIHATDFGRFAPPSTTLSLAGLSTVTAGQPVTATETFTNNGIQGVQQVRLQLATPAGWAVTPTTATNFAVVGSGQTVQASFQVVAPAPKTLFQSDTVTATADYRWFGIIAAHLGVPATVTTNSPVTAPYRTFSSASDGPAGYAESGPLFGVSGAGPDLYSNSDTYTAIYLPGAVGTATTIQTQVASHQNLTGFGKAGILVRNDMTASGTGPEGVILFESPSGGIQLEWNNNGGTHINAVMPPNGTIADTVPVWLKLVRAGTTYTGFYSTDGTTWTTVGTATVTAQADTQDAGLFVTSHVSGSPAQAVFNTFAVTTN
;
A
#
# COMPACT_ATOMS: atom_id res chain seq x y z
N MET A 1 -7.54 13.66 84.13
CA MET A 1 -8.00 12.87 82.97
C MET A 1 -8.40 13.82 81.85
N ARG A 2 -7.62 13.89 80.77
CA ARG A 2 -7.99 14.38 79.41
C ARG A 2 -6.71 14.34 78.56
N ARG A 3 -6.64 13.39 77.63
CA ARG A 3 -5.52 13.23 76.70
C ARG A 3 -5.65 14.27 75.59
N LEU A 4 -4.53 14.94 75.30
CA LEU A 4 -4.32 15.81 74.15
C LEU A 4 -4.31 14.98 72.86
N ALA A 5 -5.17 15.35 71.92
CA ALA A 5 -5.16 14.84 70.55
C ALA A 5 -4.05 15.55 69.75
N ARG A 6 -3.18 14.77 69.10
CA ARG A 6 -2.29 15.24 68.03
C ARG A 6 -2.96 14.94 66.69
N GLY A 7 -3.00 15.96 65.83
CA GLY A 7 -3.63 15.92 64.52
C GLY A 7 -2.88 15.08 63.50
N VAL A 8 -3.64 14.59 62.53
CA VAL A 8 -3.17 14.13 61.22
C VAL A 8 -3.89 15.00 60.18
N ILE A 9 -3.10 15.71 59.38
CA ILE A 9 -3.56 16.50 58.24
C ILE A 9 -3.79 15.52 57.08
N ALA A 10 -5.02 15.39 56.61
CA ALA A 10 -5.33 14.74 55.34
C ALA A 10 -5.31 15.80 54.24
N VAL A 11 -4.35 15.67 53.31
CA VAL A 11 -4.30 16.46 52.08
C VAL A 11 -5.34 15.88 51.12
N LEU A 12 -6.43 16.61 50.88
CA LEU A 12 -7.35 16.32 49.77
C LEU A 12 -6.67 16.75 48.47
N THR A 13 -6.23 15.77 47.66
CA THR A 13 -5.89 16.00 46.26
C THR A 13 -7.18 16.09 45.46
N LEU A 14 -7.52 17.30 45.01
CA LEU A 14 -8.53 17.55 43.98
C LEU A 14 -8.04 16.92 42.66
N VAL A 15 -8.64 15.81 42.27
CA VAL A 15 -8.56 15.29 40.89
C VAL A 15 -9.44 16.19 40.03
N PRO A 16 -8.92 16.85 38.98
CA PRO A 16 -9.76 17.60 38.06
C PRO A 16 -10.64 16.60 37.30
N ILE A 17 -11.95 16.70 37.49
CA ILE A 17 -12.94 16.06 36.61
C ILE A 17 -12.82 16.79 35.27
N ALA A 18 -12.18 16.16 34.30
CA ALA A 18 -12.24 16.58 32.91
C ALA A 18 -13.68 16.37 32.44
N VAL A 19 -14.45 17.45 32.38
CA VAL A 19 -15.71 17.47 31.64
C VAL A 19 -15.32 17.39 30.17
N ALA A 20 -15.45 16.20 29.59
CA ALA A 20 -15.42 16.03 28.14
C ALA A 20 -16.57 16.86 27.57
N VAL A 21 -16.22 18.01 26.98
CA VAL A 21 -17.17 18.78 26.19
C VAL A 21 -17.35 17.98 24.91
N ASN A 22 -18.38 17.14 24.84
CA ASN A 22 -18.79 16.53 23.58
C ASN A 22 -19.04 17.66 22.60
N ALA A 23 -18.20 17.75 21.56
CA ALA A 23 -18.55 18.52 20.39
C ALA A 23 -19.93 18.03 19.91
N PRO A 24 -20.87 18.91 19.56
CA PRO A 24 -22.11 18.46 18.95
C PRO A 24 -21.75 17.65 17.71
N ALA A 25 -22.26 16.42 17.62
CA ALA A 25 -22.14 15.62 16.40
C ALA A 25 -22.69 16.46 15.25
N ALA A 26 -21.85 16.79 14.28
CA ALA A 26 -22.30 17.41 13.06
C ALA A 26 -23.26 16.42 12.38
N HIS A 27 -24.47 16.86 12.07
CA HIS A 27 -25.39 16.04 11.28
C HIS A 27 -24.96 16.14 9.82
N ALA A 28 -24.72 14.99 9.20
CA ALA A 28 -24.40 14.94 7.78
C ALA A 28 -25.59 15.37 6.91
N GLN A 29 -25.36 15.54 5.60
CA GLN A 29 -26.42 15.89 4.66
C GLN A 29 -27.52 14.81 4.67
N ASP A 30 -28.64 15.08 5.34
CA ASP A 30 -29.80 14.16 5.40
C ASP A 30 -30.73 14.38 4.19
N ASN A 31 -30.28 13.89 3.03
CA ASN A 31 -31.06 13.79 1.78
C ASN A 31 -31.63 12.37 1.56
N GLY A 32 -31.49 11.47 2.54
CA GLY A 32 -31.94 10.08 2.46
C GLY A 32 -30.94 9.10 1.84
N VAL A 33 -29.80 9.55 1.30
CA VAL A 33 -28.72 8.69 0.79
C VAL A 33 -27.59 8.55 1.83
N GLY A 34 -26.57 7.72 1.54
CA GLY A 34 -25.41 7.55 2.42
C GLY A 34 -25.75 6.95 3.79
N ARG A 35 -26.78 6.11 3.90
CA ARG A 35 -27.11 5.40 5.16
C ARG A 35 -26.15 4.25 5.46
N THR A 36 -25.65 3.62 4.41
CA THR A 36 -24.53 2.68 4.41
C THR A 36 -23.49 3.18 3.39
N PRO A 37 -22.23 2.71 3.47
CA PRO A 37 -21.20 3.10 2.53
C PRO A 37 -21.63 2.77 1.09
N LEU A 38 -21.33 3.66 0.16
CA LEU A 38 -21.70 3.50 -1.24
C LEU A 38 -20.90 2.35 -1.88
N MET A 39 -21.56 1.49 -2.64
CA MET A 39 -20.91 0.42 -3.40
C MET A 39 -21.13 0.65 -4.90
N GLY A 40 -20.06 0.59 -5.70
CA GLY A 40 -20.17 0.89 -7.13
C GLY A 40 -18.85 0.78 -7.86
N TRP A 41 -18.71 1.55 -8.93
CA TRP A 41 -17.56 1.58 -9.82
C TRP A 41 -17.32 3.00 -10.34
N SER A 42 -16.06 3.36 -10.58
CA SER A 42 -15.65 4.62 -11.19
C SER A 42 -14.73 4.40 -12.39
N SER A 43 -14.89 5.23 -13.42
CA SER A 43 -14.10 5.11 -14.65
C SER A 43 -12.64 5.53 -14.53
N TRP A 44 -12.23 6.16 -13.43
CA TRP A 44 -10.93 6.83 -13.33
C TRP A 44 -9.74 5.88 -13.46
N SER A 45 -9.70 4.77 -12.72
CA SER A 45 -8.49 3.96 -12.58
C SER A 45 -8.18 3.18 -13.86
N PHE A 46 -9.16 2.46 -14.41
CA PHE A 46 -8.98 1.68 -15.64
C PHE A 46 -9.16 2.51 -16.93
N ILE A 47 -10.34 3.09 -17.16
CA ILE A 47 -10.69 3.77 -18.42
C ILE A 47 -9.98 5.11 -18.54
N ARG A 48 -9.88 5.84 -17.43
CA ARG A 48 -9.11 7.06 -17.26
C ARG A 48 -9.44 8.15 -18.29
N HIS A 49 -8.53 8.39 -19.24
CA HIS A 49 -8.57 9.55 -20.15
C HIS A 49 -9.58 9.43 -21.29
N GLU A 50 -10.09 8.22 -21.55
CA GLU A 50 -10.90 7.94 -22.73
C GLU A 50 -12.26 7.31 -22.40
N PRO A 51 -13.08 7.92 -21.53
CA PRO A 51 -14.45 7.47 -21.31
C PRO A 51 -15.30 7.76 -22.56
N THR A 52 -16.18 6.83 -22.89
CA THR A 52 -17.16 6.95 -24.00
C THR A 52 -18.43 6.25 -23.56
N ALA A 53 -19.58 6.63 -24.11
CA ALA A 53 -20.88 6.00 -23.81
C ALA A 53 -20.79 4.47 -23.85
N ALA A 54 -20.29 3.92 -24.96
CA ALA A 54 -20.16 2.47 -25.14
C ALA A 54 -19.28 1.78 -24.09
N LYS A 55 -18.20 2.43 -23.63
CA LYS A 55 -17.36 1.86 -22.57
C LYS A 55 -18.08 1.88 -21.22
N ILE A 56 -18.77 2.97 -20.89
CA ILE A 56 -19.49 3.08 -19.61
C ILE A 56 -20.67 2.11 -19.57
N GLU A 57 -21.45 2.03 -20.64
CA GLU A 57 -22.55 1.07 -20.79
C GLU A 57 -22.04 -0.38 -20.66
N ALA A 58 -20.89 -0.71 -21.25
CA ALA A 58 -20.31 -2.05 -21.10
C ALA A 58 -19.91 -2.38 -19.65
N GLN A 59 -19.46 -1.40 -18.85
CA GLN A 59 -19.15 -1.61 -17.43
C GLN A 59 -20.44 -1.78 -16.60
N ALA A 60 -21.50 -1.04 -16.94
CA ALA A 60 -22.81 -1.20 -16.32
C ALA A 60 -23.42 -2.59 -16.60
N ASP A 61 -23.42 -3.00 -17.87
CA ASP A 61 -23.85 -4.33 -18.30
C ASP A 61 -23.06 -5.43 -17.54
N ALA A 62 -21.73 -5.24 -17.39
CA ALA A 62 -20.88 -6.19 -16.69
C ALA A 62 -21.17 -6.24 -15.18
N MET A 63 -21.40 -5.11 -14.52
CA MET A 63 -21.79 -5.06 -13.11
C MET A 63 -23.10 -5.83 -12.87
N ARG A 64 -24.08 -5.63 -13.75
CA ARG A 64 -25.36 -6.36 -13.71
C ARG A 64 -25.17 -7.86 -13.96
N ASN A 65 -24.47 -8.23 -15.02
CA ASN A 65 -24.41 -9.61 -15.50
C ASN A 65 -23.45 -10.51 -14.69
N SER A 66 -22.50 -9.93 -13.97
CA SER A 66 -21.55 -10.67 -13.11
C SER A 66 -22.13 -11.09 -11.75
N GLY A 67 -23.28 -10.53 -11.35
CA GLY A 67 -23.85 -10.72 -10.02
C GLY A 67 -23.31 -9.76 -8.96
N LEU A 68 -22.46 -8.80 -9.33
CA LEU A 68 -22.02 -7.72 -8.42
C LEU A 68 -23.21 -6.87 -7.95
N ALA A 69 -24.16 -6.58 -8.85
CA ALA A 69 -25.41 -5.92 -8.48
C ALA A 69 -26.20 -6.70 -7.40
N ASP A 70 -26.22 -8.03 -7.44
CA ASP A 70 -26.95 -8.87 -6.48
C ASP A 70 -26.36 -8.87 -5.06
N VAL A 71 -25.16 -8.28 -4.88
CA VAL A 71 -24.49 -8.15 -3.59
C VAL A 71 -24.30 -6.70 -3.16
N GLY A 72 -24.85 -5.73 -3.90
CA GLY A 72 -24.96 -4.33 -3.48
C GLY A 72 -24.21 -3.31 -4.34
N TYR A 73 -23.38 -3.72 -5.31
CA TYR A 73 -22.72 -2.78 -6.21
C TYR A 73 -23.73 -2.20 -7.20
N HIS A 74 -24.15 -0.96 -6.98
CA HIS A 74 -25.24 -0.36 -7.75
C HIS A 74 -24.90 0.97 -8.42
N ASN A 75 -23.71 1.54 -8.22
CA ASN A 75 -23.39 2.86 -8.74
C ASN A 75 -22.36 2.78 -9.87
N ILE A 76 -22.63 3.41 -11.01
CA ILE A 76 -21.71 3.57 -12.14
C ILE A 76 -21.37 5.05 -12.27
N ASN A 77 -20.14 5.42 -11.93
CA ASN A 77 -19.66 6.80 -12.01
C ASN A 77 -18.79 7.03 -13.24
N VAL A 78 -19.14 8.03 -14.04
CA VAL A 78 -18.26 8.60 -15.07
C VAL A 78 -17.43 9.69 -14.42
N ASP A 79 -16.12 9.45 -14.32
CA ASP A 79 -15.16 10.41 -13.80
C ASP A 79 -14.82 11.48 -14.87
N ASP A 80 -13.68 12.16 -14.77
CA ASP A 80 -13.29 13.24 -15.70
C ASP A 80 -13.27 12.80 -17.20
N PHE A 81 -13.15 13.76 -18.12
CA PHE A 81 -13.04 13.61 -19.59
C PHE A 81 -14.32 13.34 -20.41
N TYR A 82 -15.51 13.48 -19.82
CA TYR A 82 -16.78 13.37 -20.56
C TYR A 82 -17.19 14.63 -21.34
N TYR A 83 -16.54 15.77 -21.08
CA TYR A 83 -16.86 17.08 -21.64
C TYR A 83 -15.81 17.56 -22.65
N GLU A 84 -16.19 18.56 -23.46
CA GLU A 84 -15.28 19.17 -24.43
C GLU A 84 -14.22 20.04 -23.74
N CYS A 85 -12.94 19.72 -23.96
CA CYS A 85 -11.81 20.50 -23.46
C CYS A 85 -10.98 21.09 -24.62
N PRO A 86 -11.29 22.32 -25.10
CA PRO A 86 -10.63 22.89 -26.27
C PRO A 86 -9.26 23.52 -25.97
N GLY A 87 -8.86 23.64 -24.69
CA GLY A 87 -7.53 24.16 -24.33
C GLY A 87 -7.46 24.80 -22.94
N SER A 88 -6.47 25.67 -22.73
CA SER A 88 -6.10 26.22 -21.41
C SER A 88 -7.12 27.18 -20.77
N GLN A 89 -8.17 27.55 -21.50
CA GLN A 89 -9.28 28.34 -20.99
C GLN A 89 -10.34 27.49 -20.27
N GLY A 90 -10.12 26.17 -20.18
CA GLY A 90 -10.99 25.25 -19.47
C GLY A 90 -12.12 24.72 -20.35
N PRO A 91 -13.07 23.99 -19.75
CA PRO A 91 -14.14 23.31 -20.47
C PRO A 91 -14.92 24.26 -21.37
N ASN A 92 -15.34 23.78 -22.54
CA ASN A 92 -16.31 24.50 -23.36
C ASN A 92 -17.64 24.58 -22.62
N VAL A 93 -18.43 25.61 -22.89
CA VAL A 93 -19.67 25.87 -22.14
C VAL A 93 -20.88 26.09 -23.03
N ASP A 94 -22.05 25.74 -22.49
CA ASP A 94 -23.35 25.94 -23.09
C ASP A 94 -23.78 27.42 -23.00
N ALA A 95 -25.00 27.70 -23.46
CA ALA A 95 -25.57 29.06 -23.45
C ALA A 95 -25.72 29.66 -22.03
N PHE A 96 -25.60 28.85 -20.97
CA PHE A 96 -25.74 29.26 -19.57
C PHE A 96 -24.45 29.13 -18.76
N GLY A 97 -23.32 28.82 -19.41
CA GLY A 97 -22.01 28.71 -18.77
C GLY A 97 -21.71 27.35 -18.11
N ARG A 98 -22.52 26.32 -18.36
CA ARG A 98 -22.31 24.94 -17.88
C ARG A 98 -21.50 24.14 -18.90
N TRP A 99 -20.76 23.10 -18.51
CA TRP A 99 -19.87 22.41 -19.44
C TRP A 99 -20.65 21.65 -20.52
N VAL A 100 -20.13 21.65 -21.73
CA VAL A 100 -20.69 20.89 -22.86
C VAL A 100 -20.15 19.46 -22.83
N THR A 101 -21.04 18.48 -22.78
CA THR A 101 -20.73 17.06 -23.03
C THR A 101 -20.05 16.90 -24.39
N ASP A 102 -18.97 16.12 -24.48
CA ASP A 102 -18.32 15.82 -25.76
C ASP A 102 -19.23 14.88 -26.60
N PRO A 103 -19.86 15.37 -27.68
CA PRO A 103 -20.83 14.60 -28.45
C PRO A 103 -20.18 13.47 -29.28
N ALA A 104 -18.85 13.50 -29.46
CA ALA A 104 -18.14 12.41 -30.11
C ALA A 104 -17.91 11.22 -29.16
N LYS A 105 -17.77 11.48 -27.87
CA LYS A 105 -17.62 10.45 -26.82
C LYS A 105 -18.98 9.97 -26.29
N PHE A 106 -19.91 10.90 -26.12
CA PHE A 106 -21.24 10.70 -25.56
C PHE A 106 -22.28 11.28 -26.54
N PRO A 107 -22.69 10.52 -27.57
CA PRO A 107 -23.58 11.04 -28.60
C PRO A 107 -24.99 11.28 -28.06
N PRO A 108 -25.60 12.46 -28.31
CA PRO A 108 -26.98 12.71 -27.93
C PRO A 108 -27.96 11.89 -28.79
N SER A 109 -29.11 11.52 -28.21
CA SER A 109 -30.18 10.80 -28.91
C SER A 109 -31.56 11.27 -28.43
N ASP A 110 -32.54 11.27 -29.33
CA ASP A 110 -33.95 11.57 -29.02
C ASP A 110 -34.18 12.89 -28.27
N GLY A 111 -33.34 13.89 -28.54
CA GLY A 111 -33.39 15.21 -27.89
C GLY A 111 -32.84 15.24 -26.47
N LYS A 112 -32.19 14.16 -26.00
CA LYS A 112 -31.47 14.08 -24.74
C LYS A 112 -29.97 14.34 -24.94
N ASP A 113 -29.34 14.88 -23.91
CA ASP A 113 -27.88 14.95 -23.82
C ASP A 113 -27.29 13.52 -23.83
N GLY A 114 -26.08 13.35 -24.37
CA GLY A 114 -25.44 12.04 -24.43
C GLY A 114 -25.19 11.41 -23.05
N ILE A 115 -24.97 12.21 -22.01
CA ILE A 115 -24.87 11.72 -20.64
C ILE A 115 -26.22 11.20 -20.14
N ALA A 116 -27.33 11.88 -20.45
CA ALA A 116 -28.65 11.41 -20.09
C ALA A 116 -29.02 10.09 -20.80
N VAL A 117 -28.54 9.88 -22.03
CA VAL A 117 -28.70 8.61 -22.76
C VAL A 117 -28.00 7.47 -22.01
N VAL A 118 -26.76 7.68 -21.56
CA VAL A 118 -26.02 6.68 -20.77
C VAL A 118 -26.69 6.45 -19.41
N ALA A 119 -27.17 7.51 -18.75
CA ALA A 119 -27.89 7.39 -17.49
C ALA A 119 -29.17 6.54 -17.64
N ASP A 120 -29.95 6.74 -18.71
CA ASP A 120 -31.12 5.89 -19.01
C ASP A 120 -30.73 4.41 -19.17
N HIS A 121 -29.61 4.12 -19.84
CA HIS A 121 -29.11 2.75 -20.01
C HIS A 121 -28.74 2.13 -18.65
N VAL A 122 -27.95 2.84 -17.85
CA VAL A 122 -27.55 2.41 -16.51
C VAL A 122 -28.77 2.18 -15.60
N HIS A 123 -29.77 3.04 -15.68
CA HIS A 123 -31.04 2.86 -14.96
C HIS A 123 -31.86 1.68 -15.47
N ALA A 124 -31.85 1.39 -16.78
CA ALA A 124 -32.53 0.23 -17.35
C ALA A 124 -31.95 -1.10 -16.83
N ASP A 125 -30.66 -1.09 -16.45
CA ASP A 125 -29.99 -2.20 -15.78
C ASP A 125 -30.30 -2.32 -14.28
N GLY A 126 -31.06 -1.36 -13.72
CA GLY A 126 -31.37 -1.29 -12.29
C GLY A 126 -30.24 -0.73 -11.43
N LEU A 127 -29.31 0.00 -12.05
CA LEU A 127 -28.18 0.66 -11.40
C LEU A 127 -28.44 2.17 -11.28
N ASN A 128 -27.59 2.86 -10.55
CA ASN A 128 -27.54 4.30 -10.33
C ASN A 128 -26.40 4.92 -11.14
N PHE A 129 -26.57 6.15 -11.61
CA PHE A 129 -25.61 6.83 -12.46
C PHE A 129 -24.93 8.03 -11.77
N GLY A 130 -23.62 8.17 -11.94
CA GLY A 130 -22.81 9.21 -11.30
C GLY A 130 -21.96 10.05 -12.25
N LEU A 131 -21.69 11.31 -11.88
CA LEU A 131 -20.87 12.24 -12.65
C LEU A 131 -19.84 12.99 -11.81
N TYR A 132 -18.83 13.49 -12.52
CA TYR A 132 -17.73 14.30 -12.01
C TYR A 132 -17.86 15.79 -12.38
N VAL A 133 -17.49 16.67 -11.45
CA VAL A 133 -17.28 18.11 -11.68
C VAL A 133 -16.13 18.64 -10.81
N THR A 134 -15.73 19.90 -11.03
CA THR A 134 -14.75 20.61 -10.20
C THR A 134 -15.31 21.97 -9.75
N PRO A 135 -14.82 22.56 -8.64
CA PRO A 135 -15.25 23.88 -8.17
C PRO A 135 -15.13 24.99 -9.20
N GLY A 136 -15.93 26.04 -8.98
CA GLY A 136 -15.85 27.29 -9.72
C GLY A 136 -16.57 27.28 -11.07
N ILE A 137 -16.16 28.21 -11.92
CA ILE A 137 -16.74 28.48 -13.24
C ILE A 137 -15.65 28.51 -14.33
N SER A 138 -15.97 28.03 -15.52
CA SER A 138 -15.02 28.01 -16.65
C SER A 138 -14.66 29.43 -17.08
N LYS A 139 -13.36 29.69 -17.36
CA LYS A 139 -12.93 30.96 -17.95
C LYS A 139 -13.58 31.22 -19.30
N GLN A 140 -14.04 30.18 -20.00
CA GLN A 140 -14.82 30.36 -21.22
C GLN A 140 -16.19 30.98 -20.96
N ALA A 141 -16.92 30.54 -19.93
CA ALA A 141 -18.17 31.19 -19.52
C ALA A 141 -17.94 32.66 -19.17
N VAL A 142 -16.85 32.96 -18.45
CA VAL A 142 -16.48 34.35 -18.11
C VAL A 142 -16.13 35.17 -19.34
N ALA A 143 -15.34 34.61 -20.28
CA ALA A 143 -14.92 35.31 -21.48
C ALA A 143 -16.07 35.56 -22.47
N GLN A 144 -16.98 34.59 -22.60
CA GLN A 144 -18.21 34.72 -23.37
C GLN A 144 -19.28 35.55 -22.62
N ASN A 145 -19.05 35.79 -21.33
CA ASN A 145 -19.97 36.39 -20.38
C ASN A 145 -21.38 35.79 -20.49
N THR A 146 -21.47 34.47 -20.42
CA THR A 146 -22.73 33.74 -20.59
C THR A 146 -23.76 34.16 -19.52
N PRO A 147 -25.06 34.25 -19.86
CA PRO A 147 -26.10 34.48 -18.86
C PRO A 147 -26.16 33.32 -17.86
N ILE A 148 -26.57 33.61 -16.63
CA ILE A 148 -26.89 32.58 -15.63
C ILE A 148 -28.39 32.28 -15.73
N GLU A 149 -28.72 31.00 -15.98
CA GLU A 149 -30.09 30.55 -16.22
C GLU A 149 -31.07 31.07 -15.16
N GLY A 150 -32.21 31.62 -15.61
CA GLY A 150 -33.27 32.10 -14.73
C GLY A 150 -32.97 33.42 -14.01
N THR A 151 -31.86 34.09 -14.31
CA THR A 151 -31.47 35.34 -13.64
C THR A 151 -31.11 36.46 -14.64
N PRO A 152 -31.03 37.74 -14.19
CA PRO A 152 -30.47 38.82 -15.00
C PRO A 152 -28.93 38.89 -14.97
N TYR A 153 -28.26 38.00 -14.24
CA TYR A 153 -26.80 38.02 -14.02
C TYR A 153 -26.07 37.15 -15.05
N HIS A 154 -24.76 37.37 -15.18
CA HIS A 154 -23.88 36.67 -16.11
C HIS A 154 -22.64 36.13 -15.40
N ALA A 155 -21.91 35.24 -16.06
CA ALA A 155 -20.71 34.60 -15.52
C ALA A 155 -19.69 35.59 -14.95
N ALA A 156 -19.47 36.74 -15.60
CA ALA A 156 -18.51 37.75 -15.11
C ALA A 156 -18.99 38.50 -13.85
N ASP A 157 -20.29 38.47 -13.52
CA ASP A 157 -20.83 39.11 -12.32
C ASP A 157 -20.50 38.34 -11.03
N ILE A 158 -20.29 37.03 -11.16
CA ILE A 158 -20.05 36.11 -10.04
C ILE A 158 -18.62 35.56 -10.01
N ALA A 159 -17.87 35.64 -11.12
CA ALA A 159 -16.53 35.09 -11.20
C ALA A 159 -15.49 35.89 -10.39
N THR A 160 -14.59 35.18 -9.72
CA THR A 160 -13.40 35.73 -9.07
C THR A 160 -12.19 35.65 -10.01
N THR A 161 -11.04 36.15 -9.54
CA THR A 161 -9.74 35.97 -10.21
C THR A 161 -8.94 34.79 -9.66
N THR A 162 -9.43 34.13 -8.60
CA THR A 162 -8.77 32.98 -7.98
C THR A 162 -8.86 31.80 -8.93
N ALA A 163 -7.73 31.17 -9.23
CA ALA A 163 -7.72 29.97 -10.06
C ALA A 163 -8.19 28.76 -9.25
N GLU A 164 -9.08 27.97 -9.85
CA GLU A 164 -9.58 26.73 -9.26
C GLU A 164 -8.88 25.52 -9.86
N LYS A 165 -8.88 24.41 -9.10
CA LYS A 165 -8.31 23.16 -9.56
C LYS A 165 -9.26 22.48 -10.54
N ASN A 166 -8.74 22.24 -11.73
CA ASN A 166 -9.22 21.21 -12.63
C ASN A 166 -7.95 20.50 -13.15
N TYR A 167 -7.79 19.22 -12.82
CA TYR A 167 -6.52 18.52 -12.99
C TYR A 167 -6.17 18.25 -14.45
N ASN A 168 -7.17 18.15 -15.33
CA ASN A 168 -6.97 17.80 -16.72
C ASN A 168 -7.21 18.99 -17.65
N CYS A 169 -8.42 19.54 -17.69
CA CYS A 169 -8.77 20.64 -18.60
C CYS A 169 -8.31 22.03 -18.15
N LYS A 170 -7.99 22.21 -16.85
CA LYS A 170 -7.58 23.50 -16.26
C LYS A 170 -8.65 24.58 -16.46
N GLY A 171 -8.24 25.85 -16.40
CA GLY A 171 -9.06 26.97 -16.86
C GLY A 171 -10.31 27.30 -16.05
N MET A 172 -10.39 26.83 -14.80
CA MET A 172 -11.45 27.20 -13.86
C MET A 172 -11.05 28.40 -13.00
N VAL A 173 -12.02 29.22 -12.60
CA VAL A 173 -11.87 30.31 -11.61
C VAL A 173 -12.96 30.25 -10.56
N GLY A 174 -12.70 30.77 -9.36
CA GLY A 174 -13.62 30.66 -8.24
C GLY A 174 -14.88 31.49 -8.43
N ILE A 175 -15.94 31.16 -7.70
CA ILE A 175 -17.21 31.90 -7.68
C ILE A 175 -17.30 32.71 -6.38
N ASP A 176 -17.67 33.99 -6.49
CA ASP A 176 -17.99 34.86 -5.34
C ASP A 176 -19.44 34.59 -4.91
N TYR A 177 -19.62 33.66 -3.99
CA TYR A 177 -20.93 33.28 -3.44
C TYR A 177 -21.64 34.39 -2.65
N THR A 178 -21.04 35.57 -2.49
CA THR A 178 -21.73 36.76 -1.95
C THR A 178 -22.52 37.53 -3.02
N ARG A 179 -22.31 37.20 -4.30
CA ARG A 179 -22.96 37.86 -5.43
C ARG A 179 -24.29 37.20 -5.78
N PRO A 180 -25.32 37.99 -6.13
CA PRO A 180 -26.55 37.43 -6.66
C PRO A 180 -26.29 36.74 -8.01
N GLY A 181 -26.94 35.60 -8.24
CA GLY A 181 -26.67 34.73 -9.39
C GLY A 181 -25.71 33.58 -9.09
N ALA A 182 -24.87 33.67 -8.05
CA ALA A 182 -23.87 32.62 -7.75
C ALA A 182 -24.52 31.29 -7.35
N GLN A 183 -25.49 31.32 -6.44
CA GLN A 183 -26.23 30.12 -6.05
C GLN A 183 -27.09 29.60 -7.21
N GLU A 184 -27.70 30.50 -7.98
CA GLU A 184 -28.52 30.13 -9.14
C GLU A 184 -27.71 29.44 -10.24
N PHE A 185 -26.44 29.80 -10.42
CA PHE A 185 -25.54 29.10 -11.33
C PHE A 185 -25.28 27.66 -10.89
N VAL A 186 -25.05 27.41 -9.60
CA VAL A 186 -24.90 26.02 -9.10
C VAL A 186 -26.24 25.28 -9.12
N ASN A 187 -27.35 25.97 -8.90
CA ASN A 187 -28.69 25.39 -9.03
C ASN A 187 -28.99 24.93 -10.47
N SER A 188 -28.56 25.68 -11.50
CA SER A 188 -28.80 25.30 -12.89
C SER A 188 -28.03 24.03 -13.27
N TRP A 189 -26.82 23.85 -12.75
CA TRP A 189 -26.06 22.61 -12.84
C TRP A 189 -26.76 21.44 -12.15
N ALA A 190 -27.16 21.62 -10.88
CA ALA A 190 -27.83 20.56 -10.13
C ALA A 190 -29.17 20.15 -10.78
N ASN A 191 -29.94 21.11 -11.30
CA ASN A 191 -31.18 20.85 -12.02
C ASN A 191 -30.93 20.08 -13.31
N GLU A 192 -29.87 20.40 -14.05
CA GLU A 192 -29.49 19.67 -15.27
C GLU A 192 -29.13 18.22 -14.95
N PHE A 193 -28.26 17.99 -13.97
CA PHE A 193 -27.89 16.65 -13.53
C PHE A 193 -29.10 15.85 -13.04
N ALA A 194 -29.99 16.47 -12.24
CA ALA A 194 -31.23 15.83 -11.82
C ALA A 194 -32.16 15.50 -13.01
N SER A 195 -32.20 16.36 -14.04
CA SER A 195 -32.99 16.13 -15.26
C SER A 195 -32.45 15.00 -16.13
N TRP A 196 -31.14 14.76 -16.08
CA TRP A 196 -30.47 13.62 -16.73
C TRP A 196 -30.58 12.32 -15.93
N GLY A 197 -31.09 12.38 -14.69
CA GLY A 197 -31.23 11.20 -13.84
C GLY A 197 -29.98 10.88 -13.01
N VAL A 198 -29.05 11.82 -12.82
CA VAL A 198 -27.86 11.59 -11.98
C VAL A 198 -28.26 11.29 -10.53
N ASP A 199 -27.61 10.31 -9.92
CA ASP A 199 -27.82 9.82 -8.54
C ASP A 199 -26.60 10.09 -7.63
N TYR A 200 -25.45 10.38 -8.24
CA TYR A 200 -24.18 10.60 -7.55
C TYR A 200 -23.39 11.73 -8.24
N VAL A 201 -22.83 12.65 -7.45
CA VAL A 201 -21.96 13.71 -7.95
C VAL A 201 -20.68 13.72 -7.14
N LYS A 202 -19.54 13.56 -7.82
CA LYS A 202 -18.19 13.77 -7.28
C LYS A 202 -17.70 15.17 -7.63
N ILE A 203 -17.37 15.96 -6.62
CA ILE A 203 -16.71 17.26 -6.79
C ILE A 203 -15.24 17.11 -6.44
N ASP A 204 -14.37 17.25 -7.44
CA ASP A 204 -12.94 17.00 -7.31
C ASP A 204 -12.11 18.28 -7.25
N GLY A 205 -10.90 18.16 -6.71
CA GLY A 205 -10.00 19.29 -6.50
C GLY A 205 -10.36 20.20 -5.33
N VAL A 206 -11.35 19.81 -4.49
CA VAL A 206 -11.79 20.63 -3.35
C VAL A 206 -10.76 20.70 -2.23
N GLY A 207 -10.84 21.79 -1.45
CA GLY A 207 -10.10 22.05 -0.23
C GLY A 207 -10.82 23.05 0.68
N THR A 208 -10.14 23.52 1.73
CA THR A 208 -10.73 24.44 2.72
C THR A 208 -11.14 25.79 2.15
N SER A 209 -10.53 26.24 1.05
CA SER A 209 -10.95 27.43 0.31
C SER A 209 -12.32 27.29 -0.34
N ASP A 210 -12.73 26.06 -0.62
CA ASP A 210 -13.85 25.76 -1.53
C ASP A 210 -15.12 25.38 -0.73
N VAL A 211 -15.09 25.57 0.60
CA VAL A 211 -16.25 25.35 1.48
C VAL A 211 -17.50 26.11 1.00
N PRO A 212 -17.43 27.38 0.54
CA PRO A 212 -18.61 28.05 -0.03
C PRO A 212 -19.18 27.34 -1.27
N ASP A 213 -18.32 26.77 -2.11
CA ASP A 213 -18.72 26.01 -3.30
C ASP A 213 -19.42 24.70 -2.92
N ILE A 214 -18.84 23.97 -1.98
CA ILE A 214 -19.42 22.75 -1.41
C ILE A 214 -20.79 23.03 -0.76
N GLN A 215 -20.92 24.14 -0.02
CA GLN A 215 -22.19 24.57 0.55
C GLN A 215 -23.25 24.84 -0.52
N ALA A 216 -22.85 25.52 -1.61
CA ALA A 216 -23.74 25.82 -2.71
C ALA A 216 -24.21 24.56 -3.45
N TRP A 217 -23.31 23.61 -3.72
CA TRP A 217 -23.67 22.31 -4.30
C TRP A 217 -24.57 21.49 -3.38
N SER A 218 -24.24 21.41 -2.09
CA SER A 218 -25.08 20.73 -1.09
C SER A 218 -26.51 21.31 -1.03
N ALA A 219 -26.65 22.63 -1.15
CA ALA A 219 -27.95 23.30 -1.23
C ALA A 219 -28.67 23.06 -2.56
N ALA A 220 -27.95 23.17 -3.68
CA ALA A 220 -28.47 22.99 -5.03
C ALA A 220 -28.98 21.56 -5.26
N LEU A 221 -28.22 20.55 -4.84
CA LEU A 221 -28.63 19.15 -4.95
C LEU A 221 -29.90 18.88 -4.13
N ARG A 222 -30.00 19.41 -2.89
CA ARG A 222 -31.23 19.31 -2.07
C ARG A 222 -32.43 19.99 -2.72
N GLN A 223 -32.22 21.14 -3.39
CA GLN A 223 -33.30 21.87 -4.06
C GLN A 223 -33.95 21.06 -5.19
N THR A 224 -33.20 20.21 -5.88
CA THR A 224 -33.73 19.43 -7.01
C THR A 224 -34.87 18.51 -6.61
N GLY A 225 -34.94 18.11 -5.34
CA GLY A 225 -35.88 17.11 -4.84
C GLY A 225 -35.54 15.67 -5.23
N ARG A 226 -34.48 15.45 -6.02
CA ARG A 226 -33.92 14.12 -6.31
C ARG A 226 -32.86 13.78 -5.23
N PRO A 227 -32.89 12.57 -4.65
CA PRO A 227 -31.79 12.10 -3.80
C PRO A 227 -30.52 11.91 -4.64
N ILE A 228 -29.50 12.75 -4.42
CA ILE A 228 -28.21 12.69 -5.11
C ILE A 228 -27.10 12.65 -4.05
N HIS A 229 -26.26 11.61 -4.08
CA HIS A 229 -25.08 11.48 -3.22
C HIS A 229 -24.04 12.51 -3.61
N LEU A 230 -23.51 13.25 -2.64
CA LEU A 230 -22.42 14.20 -2.87
C LEU A 230 -21.10 13.65 -2.30
N GLU A 231 -20.14 13.39 -3.18
CA GLU A 231 -18.79 12.94 -2.84
C GLU A 231 -17.77 14.08 -3.04
N LEU A 232 -16.87 14.26 -2.07
CA LEU A 232 -15.80 15.26 -2.15
C LEU A 232 -14.45 14.60 -2.43
N SER A 233 -13.66 15.16 -3.35
CA SER A 233 -12.34 14.66 -3.75
C SER A 233 -11.35 15.84 -3.88
N ASN A 234 -10.05 15.72 -3.59
CA ASN A 234 -9.25 14.50 -3.56
C ASN A 234 -8.59 14.23 -2.20
N ASN A 235 -7.72 15.12 -1.71
CA ASN A 235 -6.97 14.87 -0.47
C ASN A 235 -7.37 15.88 0.62
N LEU A 236 -8.54 15.68 1.22
CA LEU A 236 -9.11 16.64 2.16
C LEU A 236 -8.39 16.62 3.51
N ALA A 237 -8.25 17.80 4.12
CA ALA A 237 -7.60 17.92 5.42
C ALA A 237 -8.53 17.44 6.54
N ILE A 238 -8.02 16.59 7.43
CA ILE A 238 -8.75 16.07 8.60
C ILE A 238 -9.23 17.17 9.57
N SER A 239 -8.54 18.32 9.60
CA SER A 239 -8.99 19.49 10.37
C SER A 239 -10.32 20.07 9.87
N GLY A 240 -10.73 19.75 8.64
CA GLY A 240 -12.02 20.12 8.06
C GLY A 240 -13.11 19.05 8.17
N ALA A 241 -12.86 17.90 8.82
CA ALA A 241 -13.75 16.74 8.80
C ALA A 241 -15.21 17.08 9.18
N ALA A 242 -15.43 17.88 10.22
CA ALA A 242 -16.78 18.30 10.62
C ALA A 242 -17.51 19.10 9.53
N THR A 243 -16.78 19.89 8.73
CA THR A 243 -17.32 20.65 7.60
C THR A 243 -17.66 19.72 6.44
N TRP A 244 -16.77 18.78 6.10
CA TRP A 244 -17.02 17.79 5.03
C TRP A 244 -18.26 16.97 5.34
N GLN A 245 -18.33 16.45 6.57
CA GLN A 245 -19.47 15.70 7.06
C GLN A 245 -20.76 16.52 6.97
N GLN A 246 -20.74 17.80 7.37
CA GLN A 246 -21.94 18.64 7.35
C GLN A 246 -22.58 18.79 5.95
N TYR A 247 -21.76 18.83 4.89
CA TYR A 247 -22.23 19.22 3.56
C TYR A 247 -22.23 18.11 2.51
N SER A 248 -21.66 16.94 2.81
CA SER A 248 -21.51 15.85 1.84
C SER A 248 -21.86 14.49 2.43
N ASN A 249 -21.92 13.47 1.58
CA ASN A 249 -22.18 12.09 1.94
C ASN A 249 -20.89 11.21 1.93
N GLY A 250 -19.79 11.74 1.41
CA GLY A 250 -18.46 11.15 1.53
C GLY A 250 -17.36 12.14 1.17
N TRP A 251 -16.16 11.88 1.68
CA TRP A 251 -14.99 12.72 1.43
C TRP A 251 -13.72 11.90 1.36
N ARG A 252 -12.95 12.12 0.29
CA ARG A 252 -11.67 11.46 0.09
C ARG A 252 -10.60 12.03 1.03
N THR A 253 -9.95 11.11 1.73
CA THR A 253 -9.08 11.37 2.89
C THR A 253 -7.59 11.43 2.53
N GLY A 254 -7.25 11.03 1.32
CA GLY A 254 -5.88 10.88 0.79
C GLY A 254 -5.82 11.15 -0.71
N GLY A 255 -4.63 11.31 -1.28
CA GLY A 255 -4.48 11.35 -2.74
C GLY A 255 -4.71 10.00 -3.39
N ASP A 256 -4.85 9.98 -4.71
CA ASP A 256 -5.09 8.82 -5.57
C ASP A 256 -4.42 7.49 -5.13
N ILE A 257 -5.19 6.39 -5.15
CA ILE A 257 -4.71 5.03 -4.83
C ILE A 257 -3.88 4.42 -5.95
N GLU A 258 -4.03 4.92 -7.17
CA GLU A 258 -3.38 4.37 -8.36
C GLU A 258 -1.85 4.50 -8.31
N CYS A 259 -1.15 3.59 -9.00
CA CYS A 259 0.29 3.68 -9.19
C CYS A 259 0.64 4.29 -10.56
N TYR A 260 0.52 5.60 -10.68
CA TYR A 260 0.82 6.32 -11.94
C TYR A 260 2.26 6.18 -12.45
N ARG A 261 3.19 5.75 -11.60
CA ARG A 261 4.59 5.50 -11.96
C ARG A 261 4.88 4.05 -12.31
N CYS A 262 3.93 3.15 -12.07
CA CYS A 262 4.08 1.74 -12.41
C CYS A 262 3.69 1.46 -13.88
N GLU A 263 2.95 2.37 -14.50
CA GLU A 263 2.43 2.27 -15.86
C GLU A 263 3.53 2.12 -16.92
N SER A 264 3.47 1.06 -17.72
CA SER A 264 4.33 0.93 -18.90
C SER A 264 3.66 1.55 -20.13
N GLY A 265 4.29 2.55 -20.75
CA GLY A 265 4.02 2.95 -22.14
C GLY A 265 2.55 3.24 -22.50
N GLY A 266 1.85 4.05 -21.70
CA GLY A 266 0.46 4.45 -21.97
C GLY A 266 -0.61 3.41 -21.60
N SER A 267 -0.22 2.35 -20.88
CA SER A 267 -1.14 1.40 -20.23
C SER A 267 -1.59 1.92 -18.86
N SER A 268 -2.85 1.75 -18.48
CA SER A 268 -3.33 2.00 -17.10
C SER A 268 -2.91 0.91 -16.10
N TYR A 269 -2.00 0.00 -16.49
CA TYR A 269 -1.57 -1.13 -15.67
C TYR A 269 -0.09 -1.07 -15.27
N PRO A 270 0.26 -1.54 -14.06
CA PRO A 270 -0.67 -1.99 -13.03
C PRO A 270 -1.48 -0.84 -12.41
N LEU A 271 -2.74 -1.11 -12.04
CA LEU A 271 -3.66 -0.08 -11.50
C LEU A 271 -3.12 0.52 -10.21
N THR A 272 -2.62 -0.31 -9.29
CA THR A 272 -2.08 0.12 -8.00
C THR A 272 -0.81 -0.65 -7.63
N SER A 273 -0.35 -0.46 -6.39
CA SER A 273 0.73 -1.20 -5.78
C SER A 273 0.45 -1.39 -4.29
N TYR A 274 0.99 -2.43 -3.67
CA TYR A 274 0.81 -2.62 -2.22
C TYR A 274 1.26 -1.43 -1.37
N PRO A 275 2.36 -0.69 -1.66
CA PRO A 275 2.69 0.54 -0.95
C PRO A 275 1.57 1.59 -0.94
N SER A 276 0.79 1.71 -2.03
CA SER A 276 -0.38 2.59 -2.09
C SER A 276 -1.46 2.14 -1.10
N VAL A 277 -1.78 0.85 -1.08
CA VAL A 277 -2.73 0.24 -0.12
C VAL A 277 -2.22 0.40 1.31
N GLN A 278 -0.96 0.09 1.56
CA GLN A 278 -0.32 0.17 2.88
C GLN A 278 -0.35 1.60 3.45
N SER A 279 -0.30 2.62 2.58
CA SER A 279 -0.41 4.02 3.00
C SER A 279 -1.74 4.35 3.72
N ARG A 280 -2.80 3.55 3.49
CA ARG A 280 -4.13 3.78 4.05
C ARG A 280 -4.29 3.33 5.50
N PHE A 281 -3.47 2.42 6.02
CA PHE A 281 -3.60 1.96 7.41
C PHE A 281 -3.58 3.10 8.44
N ASN A 282 -2.69 4.09 8.27
CA ASN A 282 -2.65 5.25 9.15
C ASN A 282 -3.80 6.22 8.89
N GLN A 283 -4.26 6.34 7.65
CA GLN A 283 -5.40 7.18 7.30
C GLN A 283 -6.68 6.63 7.95
N VAL A 284 -6.96 5.33 7.78
CA VAL A 284 -8.08 4.63 8.42
C VAL A 284 -8.09 4.87 9.93
N ALA A 285 -6.95 4.62 10.59
CA ALA A 285 -6.85 4.80 12.04
C ALA A 285 -7.09 6.26 12.49
N ASN A 286 -6.67 7.25 11.71
CA ASN A 286 -6.80 8.66 12.06
C ASN A 286 -8.22 9.20 11.77
N TRP A 287 -8.85 8.74 10.69
CA TRP A 287 -10.14 9.22 10.21
C TRP A 287 -11.34 8.50 10.80
N GLN A 288 -11.13 7.34 11.44
CA GLN A 288 -12.15 6.53 12.13
C GLN A 288 -13.20 7.35 12.93
N PRO A 289 -12.86 8.42 13.68
CA PRO A 289 -13.86 9.16 14.46
C PRO A 289 -14.86 9.99 13.64
N TYR A 290 -14.66 10.14 12.33
CA TYR A 290 -15.39 11.09 11.48
C TYR A 290 -16.35 10.42 10.50
N GLY A 291 -16.20 9.12 10.24
CA GLY A 291 -17.07 8.33 9.37
C GLY A 291 -18.32 7.80 10.09
N GLY A 292 -19.37 7.54 9.34
CA GLY A 292 -20.57 6.85 9.82
C GLY A 292 -21.83 7.18 9.00
N PRO A 293 -23.01 6.71 9.43
CA PRO A 293 -24.25 6.93 8.71
C PRO A 293 -24.51 8.40 8.38
N GLY A 294 -24.65 8.69 7.09
CA GLY A 294 -24.84 10.01 6.50
C GLY A 294 -23.59 10.60 5.84
N GLY A 295 -22.39 10.12 6.18
CA GLY A 295 -21.12 10.64 5.69
C GLY A 295 -19.93 9.70 5.97
N PHE A 296 -19.29 9.18 4.93
CA PHE A 296 -18.21 8.19 5.08
C PHE A 296 -16.83 8.72 4.67
N ASN A 297 -15.80 8.19 5.32
CA ASN A 297 -14.42 8.41 4.91
C ASN A 297 -14.14 7.63 3.62
N ASP A 298 -13.76 8.32 2.54
CA ASP A 298 -13.34 7.68 1.30
C ASP A 298 -11.81 7.50 1.28
N TYR A 299 -11.34 6.24 1.21
CA TYR A 299 -9.92 5.90 1.06
C TYR A 299 -9.50 5.69 -0.39
N ASP A 300 -10.37 6.11 -1.31
CA ASP A 300 -10.32 5.97 -2.76
C ASP A 300 -10.67 4.57 -3.25
N SER A 301 -10.65 4.35 -4.57
CA SER A 301 -11.14 3.15 -5.22
C SER A 301 -10.42 1.85 -4.80
N ILE A 302 -11.13 0.75 -5.05
CA ILE A 302 -10.69 -0.62 -4.84
C ILE A 302 -10.19 -1.18 -6.18
N GLU A 303 -8.89 -1.42 -6.25
CA GLU A 303 -8.20 -1.90 -7.44
C GLU A 303 -8.05 -3.42 -7.40
N LEU A 304 -9.19 -4.12 -7.39
CA LEU A 304 -9.28 -5.57 -7.44
C LEU A 304 -9.83 -5.96 -8.80
N GLY A 305 -9.01 -6.55 -9.68
CA GLY A 305 -9.50 -7.10 -10.94
C GLY A 305 -8.43 -7.25 -12.01
N ASN A 306 -8.76 -8.00 -13.06
CA ASN A 306 -7.89 -8.28 -14.21
C ASN A 306 -6.62 -9.10 -13.86
N GLY A 307 -6.67 -9.94 -12.82
CA GLY A 307 -5.51 -10.74 -12.42
C GLY A 307 -4.30 -9.86 -12.11
N ALA A 308 -3.10 -10.24 -12.54
CA ALA A 308 -1.86 -9.50 -12.23
C ALA A 308 -1.82 -8.04 -12.72
N ASN A 309 -2.78 -7.62 -13.55
CA ASN A 309 -2.87 -6.25 -14.05
C ASN A 309 -3.30 -5.23 -12.97
N ASP A 310 -3.84 -5.64 -11.83
CA ASP A 310 -4.07 -4.69 -10.72
C ASP A 310 -2.79 -4.31 -9.97
N GLY A 311 -1.73 -5.13 -10.07
CA GLY A 311 -0.49 -4.93 -9.33
C GLY A 311 -0.48 -5.50 -7.92
N LEU A 312 -1.49 -6.29 -7.56
CA LEU A 312 -1.66 -6.90 -6.24
C LEU A 312 -1.70 -8.43 -6.32
N THR A 313 -1.08 -9.08 -5.33
CA THR A 313 -1.29 -10.49 -5.04
C THR A 313 -2.70 -10.72 -4.46
N VAL A 314 -3.18 -11.96 -4.48
CA VAL A 314 -4.50 -12.30 -3.91
C VAL A 314 -4.60 -11.95 -2.42
N ASP A 315 -3.53 -12.10 -1.65
CA ASP A 315 -3.51 -11.73 -0.24
C ASP A 315 -3.56 -10.20 -0.04
N GLU A 316 -2.89 -9.43 -0.89
CA GLU A 316 -2.95 -7.97 -0.88
C GLU A 316 -4.34 -7.44 -1.29
N ARG A 317 -5.02 -8.11 -2.24
CA ARG A 317 -6.42 -7.82 -2.60
C ARG A 317 -7.36 -8.03 -1.42
N LYS A 318 -7.22 -9.15 -0.70
CA LYS A 318 -7.98 -9.41 0.53
C LYS A 318 -7.69 -8.36 1.59
N THR A 319 -6.43 -7.93 1.72
CA THR A 319 -6.04 -6.84 2.62
C THR A 319 -6.72 -5.53 2.27
N GLN A 320 -6.72 -5.11 1.00
CA GLN A 320 -7.41 -3.89 0.58
C GLN A 320 -8.91 -3.96 0.89
N LEU A 321 -9.60 -5.01 0.42
CA LEU A 321 -11.05 -5.12 0.65
C LEU A 321 -11.41 -5.20 2.13
N SER A 322 -10.63 -5.94 2.93
CA SER A 322 -10.88 -6.06 4.38
C SER A 322 -10.63 -4.76 5.13
N LEU A 323 -9.61 -3.99 4.74
CA LEU A 323 -9.31 -2.71 5.38
C LEU A 323 -10.40 -1.68 5.07
N TRP A 324 -10.87 -1.61 3.81
CA TRP A 324 -11.97 -0.73 3.42
C TRP A 324 -13.27 -1.11 4.13
N ALA A 325 -13.61 -2.40 4.16
CA ALA A 325 -14.82 -2.88 4.83
C ALA A 325 -14.80 -2.63 6.35
N LEU A 326 -13.66 -2.85 7.01
CA LEU A 326 -13.51 -2.51 8.43
C LEU A 326 -13.63 -1.01 8.67
N ALA A 327 -13.27 -0.18 7.70
CA ALA A 327 -13.34 1.26 7.79
C ALA A 327 -14.69 1.85 7.34
N ALA A 328 -15.66 1.02 6.94
CA ALA A 328 -16.93 1.47 6.37
C ALA A 328 -16.74 2.49 5.23
N SER A 329 -15.72 2.28 4.40
CA SER A 329 -15.41 3.15 3.26
C SER A 329 -16.30 2.79 2.08
N PRO A 330 -16.68 3.76 1.22
CA PRO A 330 -17.29 3.41 -0.06
C PRO A 330 -16.47 2.34 -0.80
N LEU A 331 -17.13 1.26 -1.24
CA LEU A 331 -16.54 0.19 -2.02
C LEU A 331 -16.71 0.51 -3.51
N ILE A 332 -15.93 1.47 -3.98
CA ILE A 332 -15.95 1.93 -5.38
C ILE A 332 -14.86 1.18 -6.16
N LEU A 333 -15.23 0.32 -7.09
CA LEU A 333 -14.30 -0.45 -7.92
C LEU A 333 -13.65 0.45 -8.99
N GLY A 334 -12.34 0.34 -9.20
CA GLY A 334 -11.60 1.04 -10.27
C GLY A 334 -11.27 0.19 -11.49
N THR A 335 -11.53 -1.13 -11.42
CA THR A 335 -11.07 -2.12 -12.39
C THR A 335 -11.91 -2.23 -13.67
N ASP A 336 -11.49 -3.05 -14.63
CA ASP A 336 -12.30 -3.44 -15.79
C ASP A 336 -13.28 -4.57 -15.41
N LEU A 337 -14.56 -4.24 -15.25
CA LEU A 337 -15.60 -5.20 -14.90
C LEU A 337 -15.89 -6.20 -16.03
N THR A 338 -15.54 -5.87 -17.28
CA THR A 338 -15.76 -6.76 -18.44
C THR A 338 -14.76 -7.92 -18.48
N ASN A 339 -13.72 -7.89 -17.64
CA ASN A 339 -12.62 -8.84 -17.65
C ASN A 339 -12.20 -9.29 -16.23
N LEU A 340 -13.16 -9.33 -15.30
CA LEU A 340 -12.96 -9.94 -13.98
C LEU A 340 -12.67 -11.44 -14.10
N ASP A 341 -11.61 -11.88 -13.44
CA ASP A 341 -11.33 -13.32 -13.33
C ASP A 341 -12.19 -13.98 -12.22
N PRO A 342 -12.32 -15.32 -12.20
CA PRO A 342 -13.13 -16.00 -11.18
C PRO A 342 -12.67 -15.77 -9.73
N THR A 343 -11.38 -15.51 -9.52
CA THR A 343 -10.82 -15.21 -8.19
C THR A 343 -11.29 -13.84 -7.75
N ASP A 344 -11.14 -12.82 -8.61
CA ASP A 344 -11.56 -11.45 -8.33
C ASP A 344 -13.06 -11.37 -8.07
N LEU A 345 -13.87 -12.04 -8.90
CA LEU A 345 -15.31 -12.08 -8.71
C LEU A 345 -15.69 -12.77 -7.39
N GLN A 346 -14.99 -13.84 -7.00
CA GLN A 346 -15.22 -14.50 -5.70
C GLN A 346 -14.91 -13.56 -4.52
N LEU A 347 -13.84 -12.77 -4.61
CA LEU A 347 -13.50 -11.80 -3.55
C LEU A 347 -14.56 -10.70 -3.46
N LEU A 348 -14.94 -10.13 -4.61
CA LEU A 348 -15.88 -9.01 -4.70
C LEU A 348 -17.33 -9.42 -4.39
N THR A 349 -17.69 -10.70 -4.49
CA THR A 349 -19.04 -11.20 -4.15
C THR A 349 -19.15 -11.81 -2.76
N ASN A 350 -18.09 -11.70 -1.93
CA ASN A 350 -18.10 -12.23 -0.58
C ASN A 350 -19.02 -11.42 0.34
N ARG A 351 -20.24 -11.93 0.53
CA ARG A 351 -21.28 -11.32 1.39
C ARG A 351 -20.89 -11.16 2.85
N ASP A 352 -20.03 -12.03 3.38
CA ASP A 352 -19.61 -11.93 4.78
C ASP A 352 -18.70 -10.72 4.99
N VAL A 353 -17.81 -10.42 4.03
CA VAL A 353 -16.94 -9.24 4.03
C VAL A 353 -17.74 -7.98 3.72
N ILE A 354 -18.63 -8.00 2.73
CA ILE A 354 -19.52 -6.87 2.41
C ILE A 354 -20.39 -6.51 3.61
N ALA A 355 -20.89 -7.49 4.37
CA ALA A 355 -21.69 -7.22 5.57
C ALA A 355 -20.89 -6.50 6.66
N VAL A 356 -19.56 -6.65 6.71
CA VAL A 356 -18.70 -5.86 7.60
C VAL A 356 -18.71 -4.40 7.16
N ASP A 357 -18.62 -4.10 5.88
CA ASP A 357 -18.70 -2.73 5.38
C ASP A 357 -20.08 -2.09 5.63
N GLN A 358 -21.13 -2.84 5.29
CA GLN A 358 -22.51 -2.37 5.28
C GLN A 358 -23.14 -2.27 6.68
N ASP A 359 -22.40 -2.58 7.75
CA ASP A 359 -22.82 -2.24 9.13
C ASP A 359 -22.66 -0.74 9.43
N ALA A 360 -21.95 0.01 8.56
CA ALA A 360 -21.69 1.44 8.64
C ALA A 360 -20.91 1.89 9.91
N ILE A 361 -20.05 1.02 10.46
CA ILE A 361 -19.24 1.30 11.65
C ILE A 361 -17.75 1.26 11.28
N ASP A 362 -17.03 2.37 11.47
CA ASP A 362 -15.58 2.42 11.31
C ASP A 362 -14.85 1.73 12.47
N ALA A 363 -13.97 0.77 12.15
CA ALA A 363 -13.16 0.03 13.12
C ALA A 363 -11.97 0.83 13.66
N ALA A 364 -11.73 0.70 14.97
CA ALA A 364 -10.59 1.31 15.63
C ALA A 364 -9.33 0.44 15.49
N ARG A 365 -8.17 1.09 15.28
CA ARG A 365 -6.87 0.40 15.34
C ARG A 365 -6.48 0.14 16.79
N ILE A 366 -6.23 -1.12 17.13
CA ILE A 366 -5.83 -1.56 18.47
C ILE A 366 -4.39 -2.07 18.56
N VAL A 367 -3.76 -2.43 17.43
CA VAL A 367 -2.33 -2.77 17.35
C VAL A 367 -1.70 -2.01 16.18
N ASN A 368 -0.54 -1.40 16.42
CA ASN A 368 0.25 -0.70 15.42
C ASN A 368 1.74 -0.97 15.64
N THR A 369 2.30 -1.89 14.88
CA THR A 369 3.74 -2.21 14.86
C THR A 369 4.25 -2.20 13.42
N SER A 370 5.58 -2.24 13.22
CA SER A 370 6.16 -2.19 11.86
C SER A 370 5.70 -3.33 10.94
N GLY A 371 5.36 -4.50 11.49
CA GLY A 371 4.95 -5.68 10.71
C GLY A 371 3.53 -6.17 10.96
N GLN A 372 2.81 -5.60 11.94
CA GLN A 372 1.47 -6.06 12.32
C GLN A 372 0.55 -4.89 12.63
N GLN A 373 -0.67 -4.95 12.11
CA GLN A 373 -1.74 -3.99 12.38
C GLN A 373 -3.01 -4.77 12.75
N VAL A 374 -3.77 -4.30 13.74
CA VAL A 374 -5.06 -4.92 14.10
C VAL A 374 -6.13 -3.85 14.22
N PHE A 375 -7.24 -4.06 13.53
CA PHE A 375 -8.43 -3.22 13.58
C PHE A 375 -9.60 -4.03 14.12
N ALA A 376 -10.43 -3.40 14.96
CA ALA A 376 -11.60 -4.05 15.53
C ALA A 376 -12.79 -3.09 15.69
N LYS A 377 -13.98 -3.64 15.55
CA LYS A 377 -15.26 -2.98 15.87
C LYS A 377 -16.23 -3.96 16.52
N THR A 378 -17.27 -3.42 17.15
CA THR A 378 -18.38 -4.18 17.70
C THR A 378 -19.61 -3.91 16.85
N GLU A 379 -20.21 -4.98 16.32
CA GLU A 379 -21.45 -4.91 15.55
C GLU A 379 -22.67 -4.67 16.46
N PRO A 380 -23.82 -4.20 15.92
CA PRO A 380 -25.01 -3.92 16.73
C PRO A 380 -25.57 -5.14 17.51
N ASN A 381 -25.27 -6.36 17.05
CA ASN A 381 -25.67 -7.60 17.72
C ASN A 381 -24.75 -7.98 18.91
N GLY A 382 -23.67 -7.23 19.13
CA GLY A 382 -22.68 -7.45 20.20
C GLY A 382 -21.49 -8.34 19.81
N ASP A 383 -21.45 -8.86 18.58
CA ASP A 383 -20.28 -9.57 18.05
C ASP A 383 -19.15 -8.56 17.77
N ALA A 384 -17.90 -9.04 17.77
CA ALA A 384 -16.76 -8.23 17.37
C ALA A 384 -16.25 -8.66 16.00
N VAL A 385 -15.93 -7.71 15.11
CA VAL A 385 -15.22 -7.97 13.86
C VAL A 385 -13.77 -7.52 14.02
N VAL A 386 -12.82 -8.39 13.65
CA VAL A 386 -11.39 -8.18 13.87
C VAL A 386 -10.61 -8.51 12.60
N GLY A 387 -9.85 -7.55 12.09
CA GLY A 387 -8.86 -7.76 11.03
C GLY A 387 -7.45 -7.84 11.59
N LEU A 388 -6.79 -8.98 11.40
CA LEU A 388 -5.39 -9.23 11.76
C LEU A 388 -4.53 -9.08 10.51
N PHE A 389 -3.82 -7.96 10.36
CA PHE A 389 -3.05 -7.64 9.15
C PHE A 389 -1.56 -7.84 9.37
N ASN A 390 -0.89 -8.45 8.39
CA ASN A 390 0.56 -8.57 8.33
C ASN A 390 1.12 -7.59 7.30
N THR A 391 1.86 -6.57 7.73
CA THR A 391 2.48 -5.59 6.83
C THR A 391 3.94 -5.91 6.51
N ALA A 392 4.46 -7.06 6.95
CA ALA A 392 5.81 -7.53 6.66
C ALA A 392 5.87 -8.44 5.42
N GLY A 393 7.06 -8.57 4.83
CA GLY A 393 7.33 -9.42 3.67
C GLY A 393 7.47 -10.92 3.97
N SER A 394 7.14 -11.37 5.18
CA SER A 394 7.17 -12.78 5.59
C SER A 394 5.94 -13.11 6.42
N THR A 395 5.49 -14.36 6.42
CA THR A 395 4.34 -14.80 7.24
C THR A 395 4.56 -14.50 8.72
N GLN A 396 3.56 -13.93 9.38
CA GLN A 396 3.59 -13.58 10.80
C GLN A 396 2.41 -14.19 11.54
N VAL A 397 2.63 -14.61 12.80
CA VAL A 397 1.50 -14.83 13.70
C VAL A 397 1.07 -13.48 14.25
N VAL A 398 -0.08 -13.00 13.78
CA VAL A 398 -0.70 -11.75 14.24
C VAL A 398 -1.77 -12.11 15.27
N SER A 399 -1.86 -11.35 16.36
CA SER A 399 -2.79 -11.68 17.44
C SER A 399 -3.33 -10.49 18.22
N THR A 400 -4.47 -10.72 18.87
CA THR A 400 -5.09 -9.87 19.89
C THR A 400 -5.88 -10.76 20.87
N THR A 401 -6.69 -10.18 21.75
CA THR A 401 -7.53 -10.92 22.70
C THR A 401 -8.98 -10.45 22.68
N ALA A 402 -9.90 -11.33 23.04
CA ALA A 402 -11.32 -11.03 23.18
C ALA A 402 -11.58 -9.81 24.08
N ALA A 403 -10.82 -9.70 25.19
CA ALA A 403 -10.91 -8.55 26.08
C ALA A 403 -10.43 -7.24 25.43
N ALA A 404 -9.35 -7.29 24.64
CA ALA A 404 -8.81 -6.12 23.95
C ALA A 404 -9.74 -5.60 22.85
N VAL A 405 -10.55 -6.47 22.25
CA VAL A 405 -11.56 -6.10 21.24
C VAL A 405 -12.93 -5.77 21.84
N GLY A 406 -13.03 -5.71 23.18
CA GLY A 406 -14.23 -5.27 23.88
C GLY A 406 -15.30 -6.34 24.12
N LEU A 407 -15.03 -7.62 23.84
CA LEU A 407 -15.97 -8.71 24.11
C LEU A 407 -16.11 -8.99 25.61
N PRO A 408 -17.31 -9.36 26.09
CA PRO A 408 -17.51 -9.77 27.48
C PRO A 408 -16.76 -11.06 27.79
N ALA A 409 -16.39 -11.25 29.05
CA ALA A 409 -15.82 -12.51 29.50
C ALA A 409 -16.80 -13.68 29.28
N ALA A 410 -16.33 -14.71 28.57
CA ALA A 410 -17.08 -15.93 28.29
C ALA A 410 -16.20 -17.17 28.45
N ASN A 411 -16.84 -18.35 28.49
CA ASN A 411 -16.13 -19.63 28.58
C ASN A 411 -15.44 -20.03 27.26
N ALA A 412 -15.93 -19.52 26.14
CA ALA A 412 -15.36 -19.70 24.82
C ALA A 412 -15.75 -18.54 23.89
N TYR A 413 -15.05 -18.44 22.77
CA TYR A 413 -15.43 -17.57 21.66
C TYR A 413 -15.40 -18.38 20.36
N LEU A 414 -16.35 -18.14 19.47
CA LEU A 414 -16.34 -18.66 18.11
C LEU A 414 -15.71 -17.62 17.19
N LEU A 415 -14.73 -18.03 16.40
CA LEU A 415 -14.07 -17.23 15.38
C LEU A 415 -14.59 -17.71 14.04
N ASN A 416 -15.46 -16.94 13.40
CA ASN A 416 -15.87 -17.19 12.02
C ASN A 416 -14.96 -16.40 11.08
N ASP A 417 -14.13 -17.11 10.33
CA ASP A 417 -13.28 -16.53 9.28
C ASP A 417 -14.15 -16.15 8.08
N LEU A 418 -14.18 -14.87 7.74
CA LEU A 418 -15.05 -14.34 6.71
C LEU A 418 -14.53 -14.60 5.29
N TRP A 419 -13.27 -14.99 5.14
CA TRP A 419 -12.68 -15.34 3.85
C TRP A 419 -12.77 -16.84 3.56
N SER A 420 -12.52 -17.69 4.57
CA SER A 420 -12.62 -19.14 4.39
C SER A 420 -14.00 -19.72 4.70
N HIS A 421 -14.89 -18.93 5.31
CA HIS A 421 -16.20 -19.34 5.83
C HIS A 421 -16.11 -20.54 6.80
N THR A 422 -15.00 -20.62 7.53
CA THR A 422 -14.77 -21.66 8.54
C THR A 422 -14.88 -21.09 9.94
N THR A 423 -15.32 -21.91 10.89
CA THR A 423 -15.43 -21.53 12.29
C THR A 423 -14.44 -22.30 13.15
N ALA A 424 -13.75 -21.61 14.07
CA ALA A 424 -12.93 -22.20 15.11
C ALA A 424 -13.36 -21.71 16.51
N ASN A 425 -12.89 -22.35 17.58
CA ASN A 425 -13.07 -21.87 18.95
C ASN A 425 -11.76 -21.40 19.57
N THR A 426 -11.84 -20.47 20.53
CA THR A 426 -10.71 -20.03 21.37
C THR A 426 -11.12 -19.80 22.81
N THR A 427 -10.16 -19.84 23.73
CA THR A 427 -10.33 -19.39 25.13
C THR A 427 -10.30 -17.87 25.29
N GLY A 428 -9.93 -17.13 24.24
CA GLY A 428 -9.89 -15.67 24.25
C GLY A 428 -8.71 -15.07 23.48
N THR A 429 -7.71 -15.86 23.10
CA THR A 429 -6.65 -15.43 22.18
C THR A 429 -7.17 -15.50 20.74
N ILE A 430 -7.13 -14.38 20.03
CA ILE A 430 -7.54 -14.27 18.63
C ILE A 430 -6.25 -14.17 17.83
N ALA A 431 -5.88 -15.23 17.10
CA ALA A 431 -4.60 -15.29 16.40
C ALA A 431 -4.71 -16.09 15.11
N ALA A 432 -3.88 -15.73 14.14
CA ALA A 432 -3.73 -16.42 12.86
C ALA A 432 -2.29 -16.32 12.36
N ASP A 433 -1.82 -17.34 11.64
CA ASP A 433 -0.69 -17.22 10.73
C ASP A 433 -1.13 -16.48 9.44
N VAL A 434 -0.71 -15.22 9.32
CA VAL A 434 -1.14 -14.33 8.25
C VAL A 434 -0.01 -14.22 7.21
N PRO A 435 -0.26 -14.54 5.93
CA PRO A 435 0.76 -14.48 4.88
C PRO A 435 1.32 -13.06 4.71
N PRO A 436 2.48 -12.89 4.03
CA PRO A 436 3.02 -11.57 3.74
C PRO A 436 1.95 -10.66 3.13
N HIS A 437 1.80 -9.46 3.67
CA HIS A 437 0.85 -8.46 3.17
C HIS A 437 -0.64 -8.88 3.25
N GLY A 438 -0.95 -10.01 3.89
CA GLY A 438 -2.30 -10.56 3.98
C GLY A 438 -3.06 -10.14 5.23
N VAL A 439 -4.27 -10.72 5.35
CA VAL A 439 -5.19 -10.49 6.45
C VAL A 439 -5.92 -11.78 6.85
N ALA A 440 -6.16 -11.96 8.14
CA ALA A 440 -7.22 -12.83 8.64
C ALA A 440 -8.36 -11.96 9.20
N LEU A 441 -9.58 -12.13 8.68
CA LEU A 441 -10.75 -11.34 9.05
C LEU A 441 -11.77 -12.22 9.76
N TYR A 442 -12.05 -11.94 11.02
CA TYR A 442 -12.93 -12.73 11.86
C TYR A 442 -14.16 -11.94 12.31
N ARG A 443 -15.34 -12.58 12.31
CA ARG A 443 -16.46 -12.21 13.19
C ARG A 443 -16.46 -13.13 14.40
N ILE A 444 -16.57 -12.55 15.59
CA ILE A 444 -16.30 -13.22 16.85
C ILE A 444 -17.50 -13.12 17.78
N HIS A 445 -17.99 -14.29 18.19
CA HIS A 445 -19.14 -14.42 19.07
C HIS A 445 -18.74 -15.03 20.43
N ALA A 446 -19.09 -14.37 21.52
CA ALA A 446 -18.91 -14.90 22.87
C ALA A 446 -19.94 -16.01 23.15
N THR A 447 -19.50 -17.17 23.64
CA THR A 447 -20.40 -18.31 23.86
C THR A 447 -20.00 -19.19 25.05
N ASP A 448 -20.97 -19.92 25.59
CA ASP A 448 -20.73 -21.00 26.55
C ASP A 448 -20.54 -22.37 25.88
N PHE A 449 -20.75 -22.48 24.56
CA PHE A 449 -20.85 -23.76 23.85
C PHE A 449 -19.86 -23.91 22.67
N GLY A 450 -18.60 -23.49 22.84
CA GLY A 450 -17.58 -23.54 21.77
C GLY A 450 -17.04 -24.93 21.41
N ARG A 451 -17.36 -25.98 22.18
CA ARG A 451 -16.69 -27.29 22.11
C ARG A 451 -16.87 -28.07 20.80
N PHE A 452 -17.81 -27.66 19.95
CA PHE A 452 -18.15 -28.37 18.70
C PHE A 452 -17.48 -27.77 17.47
N ALA A 453 -16.86 -26.60 17.59
CA ALA A 453 -15.98 -26.06 16.56
C ALA A 453 -14.55 -26.61 16.75
N PRO A 454 -13.73 -26.72 15.70
CA PRO A 454 -12.32 -27.05 15.83
C PRO A 454 -11.57 -26.00 16.68
N PRO A 455 -10.54 -26.40 17.46
CA PRO A 455 -9.72 -25.46 18.21
C PRO A 455 -8.93 -24.54 17.25
N SER A 456 -8.88 -23.25 17.56
CA SER A 456 -7.98 -22.31 16.89
C SER A 456 -6.53 -22.70 17.20
N THR A 457 -5.71 -22.79 16.17
CA THR A 457 -4.30 -23.17 16.26
C THR A 457 -3.49 -22.29 15.32
N THR A 458 -2.26 -21.96 15.69
CA THR A 458 -1.34 -21.21 14.83
C THR A 458 -0.02 -21.97 14.68
N LEU A 459 0.60 -21.83 13.52
CA LEU A 459 1.93 -22.37 13.23
C LEU A 459 2.84 -21.23 12.75
N SER A 460 4.11 -21.26 13.15
CA SER A 460 5.12 -20.33 12.61
C SER A 460 6.44 -21.03 12.34
N LEU A 461 7.19 -20.47 11.40
CA LEU A 461 8.52 -20.93 11.01
C LEU A 461 9.53 -19.80 11.15
N ALA A 462 10.61 -20.06 11.88
CA ALA A 462 11.71 -19.13 12.06
C ALA A 462 13.05 -19.75 11.64
N GLY A 463 14.01 -18.90 11.27
CA GLY A 463 15.38 -19.31 10.98
C GLY A 463 15.66 -19.72 9.52
N LEU A 464 14.70 -19.57 8.60
CA LEU A 464 14.84 -19.94 7.19
C LEU A 464 14.44 -18.80 6.24
N SER A 465 15.27 -17.77 6.13
CA SER A 465 15.09 -16.68 5.14
C SER A 465 16.12 -16.78 4.00
N THR A 466 17.40 -16.85 4.35
CA THR A 466 18.52 -17.03 3.41
C THR A 466 19.41 -18.18 3.86
N VAL A 467 19.77 -19.08 2.95
CA VAL A 467 20.57 -20.29 3.23
C VAL A 467 21.72 -20.42 2.24
N THR A 468 22.95 -20.44 2.75
CA THR A 468 24.13 -20.78 1.93
C THR A 468 24.14 -22.28 1.67
N ALA A 469 24.19 -22.68 0.40
CA ALA A 469 24.15 -24.07 0.01
C ALA A 469 25.24 -24.93 0.67
N GLY A 470 24.87 -26.13 1.11
CA GLY A 470 25.75 -27.05 1.82
C GLY A 470 26.05 -26.68 3.29
N GLN A 471 25.65 -25.49 3.77
CA GLN A 471 25.79 -25.10 5.18
C GLN A 471 24.50 -25.40 5.95
N PRO A 472 24.57 -26.04 7.13
CA PRO A 472 23.40 -26.30 7.95
C PRO A 472 22.87 -25.02 8.60
N VAL A 473 21.55 -24.80 8.51
CA VAL A 473 20.84 -23.72 9.16
C VAL A 473 19.77 -24.29 10.09
N THR A 474 19.58 -23.66 11.26
CA THR A 474 18.56 -24.08 12.22
C THR A 474 17.22 -23.44 11.89
N ALA A 475 16.24 -24.29 11.62
CA ALA A 475 14.84 -23.91 11.48
C ALA A 475 14.07 -24.28 12.74
N THR A 476 13.15 -23.43 13.19
CA THR A 476 12.28 -23.73 14.33
C THR A 476 10.82 -23.53 13.96
N GLU A 477 10.04 -24.60 14.08
CA GLU A 477 8.59 -24.58 14.00
C GLU A 477 7.98 -24.36 15.39
N THR A 478 6.99 -23.48 15.49
CA THR A 478 6.26 -23.21 16.73
C THR A 478 4.78 -23.41 16.51
N PHE A 479 4.17 -24.36 17.23
CA PHE A 479 2.74 -24.64 17.19
C PHE A 479 2.09 -24.23 18.50
N THR A 480 1.00 -23.46 18.41
CA THR A 480 0.22 -23.02 19.58
C THR A 480 -1.23 -23.45 19.43
N ASN A 481 -1.80 -23.99 20.50
CA ASN A 481 -3.23 -24.30 20.60
C ASN A 481 -3.95 -23.19 21.38
N ASN A 482 -4.72 -22.36 20.67
CA ASN A 482 -5.53 -21.28 21.26
C ASN A 482 -6.96 -21.75 21.61
N GLY A 483 -7.35 -22.95 21.18
CA GLY A 483 -8.67 -23.52 21.42
C GLY A 483 -8.92 -23.91 22.87
N ILE A 484 -10.19 -24.16 23.21
CA ILE A 484 -10.63 -24.51 24.57
C ILE A 484 -10.33 -25.96 24.97
N GLN A 485 -9.96 -26.80 24.00
CA GLN A 485 -9.63 -28.22 24.22
C GLN A 485 -8.19 -28.50 23.83
N GLY A 486 -7.57 -29.47 24.52
CA GLY A 486 -6.27 -29.99 24.10
C GLY A 486 -6.37 -30.76 22.78
N VAL A 487 -5.42 -30.51 21.88
CA VAL A 487 -5.24 -31.30 20.65
C VAL A 487 -4.28 -32.46 20.91
N GLN A 488 -4.43 -33.53 20.16
CA GLN A 488 -3.71 -34.78 20.34
C GLN A 488 -2.89 -35.13 19.11
N GLN A 489 -1.86 -35.97 19.29
CA GLN A 489 -1.03 -36.48 18.20
C GLN A 489 -0.46 -35.37 17.31
N VAL A 490 0.00 -34.27 17.90
CA VAL A 490 0.58 -33.15 17.15
C VAL A 490 1.92 -33.60 16.60
N ARG A 491 2.08 -33.52 15.28
CA ARG A 491 3.29 -33.84 14.56
C ARG A 491 3.74 -32.64 13.73
N LEU A 492 4.93 -32.14 14.04
CA LEU A 492 5.57 -31.00 13.37
C LEU A 492 6.58 -31.50 12.32
N GLN A 493 6.50 -30.99 11.09
CA GLN A 493 7.35 -31.41 9.98
C GLN A 493 7.61 -30.27 8.99
N LEU A 494 8.84 -30.18 8.49
CA LEU A 494 9.17 -29.33 7.34
C LEU A 494 9.04 -30.11 6.03
N ALA A 495 8.21 -29.63 5.12
CA ALA A 495 8.17 -30.06 3.74
C ALA A 495 9.09 -29.18 2.89
N THR A 496 10.05 -29.80 2.20
CA THR A 496 11.06 -29.11 1.38
C THR A 496 11.07 -29.63 -0.06
N PRO A 497 11.59 -28.86 -1.03
CA PRO A 497 11.80 -29.34 -2.38
C PRO A 497 12.80 -30.51 -2.45
N ALA A 498 12.79 -31.22 -3.56
CA ALA A 498 13.72 -32.32 -3.80
C ALA A 498 15.19 -31.86 -3.68
N GLY A 499 16.01 -32.65 -2.98
CA GLY A 499 17.45 -32.40 -2.79
C GLY A 499 17.81 -31.66 -1.50
N TRP A 500 16.83 -31.08 -0.79
CA TRP A 500 17.05 -30.52 0.54
C TRP A 500 17.15 -31.63 1.60
N ALA A 501 18.09 -31.48 2.53
CA ALA A 501 18.20 -32.37 3.68
C ALA A 501 17.64 -31.69 4.94
N VAL A 502 16.72 -32.37 5.63
CA VAL A 502 16.09 -31.89 6.87
C VAL A 502 16.29 -32.94 7.96
N THR A 503 16.93 -32.56 9.06
CA THR A 503 17.17 -33.44 10.21
C THR A 503 16.59 -32.82 11.48
N PRO A 504 15.56 -33.40 12.10
CA PRO A 504 15.06 -32.93 13.40
C PRO A 504 16.15 -32.98 14.47
N THR A 505 16.28 -31.92 15.26
CA THR A 505 17.20 -31.85 16.41
C THR A 505 16.49 -31.88 17.76
N THR A 506 15.18 -31.63 17.78
CA THR A 506 14.32 -31.79 18.96
C THR A 506 13.12 -32.69 18.66
N ALA A 507 12.27 -32.92 19.65
CA ALA A 507 11.07 -33.72 19.49
C ALA A 507 10.11 -33.07 18.47
N THR A 508 9.61 -33.87 17.54
CA THR A 508 8.65 -33.45 16.50
C THR A 508 7.25 -34.02 16.73
N ASN A 509 7.07 -34.89 17.73
CA ASN A 509 5.80 -35.55 18.03
C ASN A 509 5.42 -35.25 19.49
N PHE A 510 4.21 -34.74 19.69
CA PHE A 510 3.67 -34.38 20.99
C PHE A 510 2.33 -35.08 21.19
N ALA A 511 2.22 -35.87 22.25
CA ALA A 511 1.02 -36.68 22.51
C ALA A 511 -0.23 -35.80 22.72
N VAL A 512 -0.08 -34.71 23.48
CA VAL A 512 -1.13 -33.73 23.77
C VAL A 512 -0.49 -32.34 23.82
N VAL A 513 -1.15 -31.35 23.24
CA VAL A 513 -0.86 -29.92 23.44
C VAL A 513 -2.11 -29.30 24.06
N GLY A 514 -2.00 -28.90 25.34
CA GLY A 514 -3.12 -28.36 26.11
C GLY A 514 -3.65 -27.04 25.55
N SER A 515 -4.83 -26.61 26.02
CA SER A 515 -5.36 -25.29 25.73
C SER A 515 -4.39 -24.19 26.21
N GLY A 516 -4.11 -23.20 25.37
CA GLY A 516 -3.17 -22.12 25.62
C GLY A 516 -1.69 -22.53 25.64
N GLN A 517 -1.36 -23.78 25.28
CA GLN A 517 0.02 -24.27 25.27
C GLN A 517 0.67 -24.16 23.90
N THR A 518 2.00 -24.03 23.94
CA THR A 518 2.88 -23.96 22.77
C THR A 518 3.93 -25.07 22.84
N VAL A 519 4.22 -25.67 21.69
CA VAL A 519 5.33 -26.62 21.50
C VAL A 519 6.19 -26.21 20.32
N GLN A 520 7.45 -26.64 20.32
CA GLN A 520 8.42 -26.29 19.29
C GLN A 520 9.21 -27.50 18.81
N ALA A 521 9.48 -27.54 17.51
CA ALA A 521 10.41 -28.48 16.89
C ALA A 521 11.51 -27.71 16.16
N SER A 522 12.76 -28.10 16.35
CA SER A 522 13.90 -27.54 15.64
C SER A 522 14.48 -28.56 14.68
N PHE A 523 15.00 -28.08 13.55
CA PHE A 523 15.55 -28.87 12.46
C PHE A 523 16.87 -28.26 12.00
N GLN A 524 17.83 -29.09 11.64
CA GLN A 524 18.95 -28.69 10.79
C GLN A 524 18.55 -28.89 9.34
N VAL A 525 18.61 -27.81 8.56
CA VAL A 525 18.23 -27.77 7.15
C VAL A 525 19.47 -27.46 6.31
N VAL A 526 19.72 -28.25 5.28
CA VAL A 526 20.81 -28.06 4.33
C VAL A 526 20.23 -27.99 2.92
N ALA A 527 20.40 -26.84 2.28
CA ALA A 527 19.99 -26.63 0.89
C ALA A 527 21.00 -27.24 -0.10
N PRO A 528 20.53 -27.78 -1.24
CA PRO A 528 21.42 -28.20 -2.32
C PRO A 528 22.10 -27.00 -2.98
N ALA A 529 23.10 -27.26 -3.83
CA ALA A 529 23.67 -26.21 -4.68
C ALA A 529 22.59 -25.60 -5.60
N PRO A 530 22.43 -24.27 -5.62
CA PRO A 530 21.41 -23.63 -6.45
C PRO A 530 21.81 -23.65 -7.92
N LYS A 531 20.83 -23.51 -8.81
CA LYS A 531 21.04 -23.44 -10.26
C LYS A 531 21.47 -22.04 -10.75
N THR A 532 21.17 -21.02 -9.95
CA THR A 532 21.48 -19.61 -10.16
C THR A 532 22.21 -19.06 -8.92
N LEU A 533 22.79 -17.87 -9.01
CA LEU A 533 23.46 -17.24 -7.87
C LEU A 533 22.55 -17.11 -6.64
N PHE A 534 21.31 -16.68 -6.88
CA PHE A 534 20.23 -16.67 -5.90
C PHE A 534 19.07 -17.49 -6.47
N GLN A 535 18.66 -18.53 -5.75
CA GLN A 535 17.49 -19.35 -6.09
C GLN A 535 16.47 -19.22 -4.97
N SER A 536 15.22 -18.91 -5.29
CA SER A 536 14.13 -18.94 -4.31
C SER A 536 13.40 -20.26 -4.37
N ASP A 537 13.24 -20.90 -3.21
CA ASP A 537 12.51 -22.15 -3.03
C ASP A 537 11.43 -21.97 -1.95
N THR A 538 10.34 -22.73 -2.00
CA THR A 538 9.34 -22.74 -0.93
C THR A 538 9.60 -23.90 0.01
N VAL A 539 9.74 -23.59 1.31
CA VAL A 539 9.74 -24.56 2.41
C VAL A 539 8.47 -24.35 3.22
N THR A 540 7.75 -25.43 3.51
CA THR A 540 6.47 -25.35 4.23
C THR A 540 6.61 -26.00 5.60
N ALA A 541 6.40 -25.22 6.66
CA ALA A 541 6.18 -25.79 7.99
C ALA A 541 4.81 -26.42 8.04
N THR A 542 4.71 -27.63 8.58
CA THR A 542 3.43 -28.36 8.65
C THR A 542 3.18 -28.92 10.04
N ALA A 543 1.91 -28.91 10.43
CA ALA A 543 1.45 -29.53 11.67
C ALA A 543 0.22 -30.41 11.40
N ASP A 544 0.37 -31.71 11.59
CA ASP A 544 -0.75 -32.66 11.62
C ASP A 544 -1.18 -32.90 13.06
N TYR A 545 -2.47 -32.89 13.34
CA TYR A 545 -2.98 -33.17 14.68
C TYR A 545 -4.41 -33.72 14.65
N ARG A 546 -4.90 -34.14 15.82
CA ARG A 546 -6.29 -34.55 16.02
C ARG A 546 -6.97 -33.70 17.09
N TRP A 547 -8.21 -33.32 16.82
CA TRP A 547 -9.12 -32.79 17.84
C TRP A 547 -10.27 -33.78 18.07
N PHE A 548 -10.83 -33.80 19.28
CA PHE A 548 -11.64 -34.91 19.79
C PHE A 548 -10.98 -36.31 19.71
N GLY A 549 -9.66 -36.37 19.52
CA GLY A 549 -8.89 -37.61 19.37
C GLY A 549 -9.17 -38.39 18.06
N ILE A 550 -10.15 -37.98 17.26
CA ILE A 550 -10.54 -38.70 16.03
C ILE A 550 -10.53 -37.82 14.78
N ILE A 551 -10.79 -36.53 14.89
CA ILE A 551 -10.89 -35.64 13.72
C ILE A 551 -9.51 -35.11 13.39
N ALA A 552 -8.97 -35.52 12.24
CA ALA A 552 -7.68 -35.05 11.76
C ALA A 552 -7.77 -33.60 11.25
N ALA A 553 -6.71 -32.83 11.51
CA ALA A 553 -6.53 -31.47 11.04
C ALA A 553 -5.08 -31.27 10.62
N HIS A 554 -4.87 -30.31 9.72
CA HIS A 554 -3.58 -30.01 9.11
C HIS A 554 -3.41 -28.49 9.01
N LEU A 555 -2.23 -28.00 9.34
CA LEU A 555 -1.79 -26.63 9.07
C LEU A 555 -0.53 -26.67 8.20
N GLY A 556 -0.41 -25.70 7.30
CA GLY A 556 0.75 -25.53 6.44
C GLY A 556 1.09 -24.05 6.29
N VAL A 557 2.30 -23.66 6.67
CA VAL A 557 2.80 -22.28 6.57
C VAL A 557 3.97 -22.25 5.60
N PRO A 558 3.79 -21.75 4.37
CA PRO A 558 4.88 -21.62 3.42
C PRO A 558 5.82 -20.47 3.82
N ALA A 559 7.11 -20.67 3.58
CA ALA A 559 8.14 -19.66 3.66
C ALA A 559 9.00 -19.71 2.39
N THR A 560 9.22 -18.56 1.78
CA THR A 560 10.18 -18.42 0.67
C THR A 560 11.58 -18.33 1.25
N VAL A 561 12.44 -19.25 0.83
CA VAL A 561 13.83 -19.34 1.26
C VAL A 561 14.74 -19.04 0.07
N THR A 562 15.60 -18.04 0.21
CA THR A 562 16.63 -17.74 -0.79
C THR A 562 17.86 -18.59 -0.52
N THR A 563 18.19 -19.47 -1.46
CA THR A 563 19.44 -20.25 -1.44
C THR A 563 20.51 -19.56 -2.29
N ASN A 564 21.70 -19.41 -1.73
CA ASN A 564 22.84 -18.81 -2.40
C ASN A 564 24.04 -19.77 -2.46
N SER A 565 24.81 -19.68 -3.54
CA SER A 565 26.10 -20.38 -3.64
C SER A 565 27.10 -19.79 -2.63
N PRO A 566 27.95 -20.61 -1.99
CA PRO A 566 28.94 -20.10 -1.05
C PRO A 566 29.96 -19.21 -1.77
N VAL A 567 30.28 -18.06 -1.16
CA VAL A 567 31.47 -17.28 -1.53
C VAL A 567 32.70 -17.96 -0.96
N THR A 568 33.72 -18.14 -1.78
CA THR A 568 34.93 -18.89 -1.45
C THR A 568 36.13 -17.96 -1.28
N ALA A 569 37.13 -18.43 -0.53
CA ALA A 569 38.39 -17.71 -0.40
C ALA A 569 39.05 -17.52 -1.78
N PRO A 570 39.68 -16.36 -2.05
CA PRO A 570 40.09 -15.32 -1.10
C PRO A 570 39.04 -14.24 -0.78
N TYR A 571 37.83 -14.33 -1.37
CA TYR A 571 36.78 -13.35 -1.13
C TYR A 571 36.19 -13.46 0.29
N ARG A 572 35.72 -12.33 0.81
CA ARG A 572 35.01 -12.18 2.08
C ARG A 572 33.71 -11.43 1.85
N THR A 573 32.80 -11.53 2.82
CA THR A 573 31.46 -10.92 2.75
C THR A 573 31.24 -10.01 3.95
N PHE A 574 30.60 -8.87 3.75
CA PHE A 574 30.24 -7.94 4.82
C PHE A 574 28.91 -7.24 4.51
N SER A 575 28.14 -6.89 5.55
CA SER A 575 27.01 -5.99 5.44
C SER A 575 26.93 -5.12 6.69
N SER A 576 26.80 -3.81 6.49
CA SER A 576 26.43 -2.86 7.55
C SER A 576 24.93 -2.59 7.59
N ALA A 577 24.18 -3.01 6.56
CA ALA A 577 22.73 -2.92 6.55
C ALA A 577 22.14 -3.98 7.50
N SER A 578 21.50 -3.51 8.58
CA SER A 578 20.86 -4.38 9.59
C SER A 578 19.34 -4.38 9.50
N ASP A 579 18.79 -3.58 8.58
CA ASP A 579 17.36 -3.38 8.37
C ASP A 579 16.73 -4.42 7.43
N GLY A 580 17.53 -5.20 6.70
CA GLY A 580 17.05 -6.30 5.85
C GLY A 580 18.09 -7.43 5.68
N PRO A 581 17.71 -8.57 5.09
CA PRO A 581 18.62 -9.70 4.93
C PRO A 581 19.71 -9.40 3.89
N ALA A 582 20.94 -9.78 4.21
CA ALA A 582 22.07 -9.78 3.29
C ALA A 582 22.23 -11.16 2.62
N GLY A 583 22.59 -11.17 1.35
CA GLY A 583 22.85 -12.38 0.57
C GLY A 583 24.09 -12.22 -0.31
N TYR A 584 24.88 -13.29 -0.42
CA TYR A 584 26.14 -13.31 -1.15
C TYR A 584 26.24 -14.59 -1.97
N ALA A 585 26.66 -14.49 -3.22
CA ALA A 585 26.80 -15.65 -4.08
C ALA A 585 28.03 -15.57 -4.98
N GLU A 586 28.66 -16.71 -5.23
CA GLU A 586 29.73 -16.88 -6.21
C GLU A 586 29.44 -18.09 -7.10
N SER A 587 29.62 -17.96 -8.41
CA SER A 587 29.53 -19.07 -9.36
C SER A 587 30.40 -18.82 -10.58
N GLY A 588 31.59 -19.43 -10.60
CA GLY A 588 32.58 -19.19 -11.65
C GLY A 588 33.00 -17.72 -11.66
N PRO A 589 32.84 -16.97 -12.78
CA PRO A 589 33.19 -15.55 -12.81
C PRO A 589 32.09 -14.65 -12.22
N LEU A 590 30.92 -15.19 -11.87
CA LEU A 590 29.77 -14.40 -11.45
C LEU A 590 29.75 -14.21 -9.94
N PHE A 591 29.44 -12.99 -9.51
CA PHE A 591 29.21 -12.62 -8.12
C PHE A 591 27.81 -12.04 -7.95
N GLY A 592 27.11 -12.43 -6.91
CA GLY A 592 25.80 -11.89 -6.56
C GLY A 592 25.85 -11.20 -5.21
N VAL A 593 25.30 -10.00 -5.12
CA VAL A 593 25.17 -9.26 -3.86
C VAL A 593 23.71 -8.85 -3.69
N SER A 594 23.11 -9.20 -2.56
CA SER A 594 21.76 -8.81 -2.16
C SER A 594 21.82 -8.07 -0.84
N GLY A 595 21.30 -6.84 -0.77
CA GLY A 595 21.38 -6.04 0.45
C GLY A 595 20.35 -4.93 0.52
N ALA A 596 19.83 -4.69 1.72
CA ALA A 596 19.04 -3.50 2.04
C ALA A 596 19.96 -2.32 2.40
N GLY A 597 19.37 -1.26 2.95
CA GLY A 597 20.09 -0.13 3.53
C GLY A 597 19.64 1.21 2.91
N PRO A 598 19.56 2.28 3.73
CA PRO A 598 19.16 3.60 3.27
C PRO A 598 20.14 4.27 2.30
N ASP A 599 21.45 4.32 2.57
CA ASP A 599 22.47 4.85 1.63
C ASP A 599 23.92 4.66 2.14
N LEU A 600 24.93 5.03 1.34
CA LEU A 600 26.30 5.38 1.76
C LEU A 600 26.58 6.90 1.68
N TYR A 601 25.66 7.68 1.08
CA TYR A 601 25.83 9.12 0.92
C TYR A 601 25.27 9.92 2.11
N SER A 602 25.91 11.05 2.42
CA SER A 602 25.53 11.98 3.49
C SER A 602 25.53 11.35 4.89
N ASN A 603 24.40 11.04 5.52
CA ASN A 603 24.38 10.65 6.95
C ASN A 603 24.28 9.14 7.19
N SER A 604 24.53 8.34 6.15
CA SER A 604 24.35 6.89 6.16
C SER A 604 25.61 6.19 5.63
N ASP A 605 25.93 5.03 6.19
CA ASP A 605 27.06 4.17 5.76
C ASP A 605 26.60 2.70 5.70
N THR A 606 25.56 2.45 4.91
CA THR A 606 24.87 1.15 4.83
C THR A 606 25.04 0.53 3.47
N TYR A 607 25.68 -0.64 3.44
CA TYR A 607 25.96 -1.39 2.23
C TYR A 607 26.10 -2.87 2.52
N THR A 608 26.00 -3.67 1.46
CA THR A 608 26.35 -5.08 1.47
C THR A 608 27.40 -5.34 0.39
N ALA A 609 28.45 -6.08 0.69
CA ALA A 609 29.57 -6.28 -0.23
C ALA A 609 30.21 -7.68 -0.19
N ILE A 610 30.69 -8.13 -1.35
CA ILE A 610 31.72 -9.17 -1.50
C ILE A 610 33.04 -8.45 -1.77
N TYR A 611 34.11 -8.78 -1.05
CA TYR A 611 35.36 -8.02 -1.13
C TYR A 611 36.63 -8.87 -1.01
N LEU A 612 37.71 -8.33 -1.57
CA LEU A 612 39.07 -8.84 -1.42
C LEU A 612 39.82 -7.98 -0.40
N PRO A 613 40.23 -8.54 0.75
CA PRO A 613 40.92 -7.77 1.77
C PRO A 613 42.33 -7.40 1.30
N GLY A 614 42.70 -6.13 1.44
CA GLY A 614 44.03 -5.60 1.14
C GLY A 614 44.49 -5.73 -0.31
N ALA A 615 43.56 -5.84 -1.26
CA ALA A 615 43.88 -6.04 -2.68
C ALA A 615 44.31 -4.76 -3.42
N VAL A 616 44.06 -3.59 -2.85
CA VAL A 616 44.30 -2.29 -3.50
C VAL A 616 45.53 -1.62 -2.91
N GLY A 617 46.66 -1.68 -3.63
CA GLY A 617 47.86 -0.90 -3.37
C GLY A 617 47.82 0.49 -4.02
N THR A 618 48.92 1.24 -3.91
CA THR A 618 49.01 2.64 -4.41
C THR A 618 48.91 2.77 -5.93
N ALA A 619 49.11 1.71 -6.71
CA ALA A 619 48.91 1.69 -8.16
C ALA A 619 48.11 0.44 -8.55
N THR A 620 46.79 0.57 -8.61
CA THR A 620 45.89 -0.59 -8.79
C THR A 620 44.70 -0.21 -9.68
N THR A 621 44.25 -1.16 -10.50
CA THR A 621 43.02 -1.07 -11.28
C THR A 621 42.03 -2.13 -10.80
N ILE A 622 40.79 -1.71 -10.53
CA ILE A 622 39.67 -2.58 -10.18
C ILE A 622 38.67 -2.54 -11.34
N GLN A 623 38.19 -3.70 -11.80
CA GLN A 623 37.20 -3.80 -12.87
C GLN A 623 36.13 -4.85 -12.57
N THR A 624 34.91 -4.54 -12.99
CA THR A 624 33.78 -5.47 -12.99
C THR A 624 32.78 -5.07 -14.08
N GLN A 625 31.86 -5.96 -14.39
CA GLN A 625 30.65 -5.64 -15.13
C GLN A 625 29.45 -5.79 -14.20
N VAL A 626 28.66 -4.73 -14.00
CA VAL A 626 27.31 -4.86 -13.46
C VAL A 626 26.45 -5.45 -14.58
N ALA A 627 26.09 -6.72 -14.45
CA ALA A 627 25.44 -7.47 -15.52
C ALA A 627 23.91 -7.32 -15.49
N SER A 628 23.33 -7.25 -14.29
CA SER A 628 21.89 -7.04 -14.06
C SER A 628 21.64 -6.63 -12.62
N HIS A 629 20.51 -5.98 -12.35
CA HIS A 629 20.00 -5.78 -10.99
C HIS A 629 18.48 -6.00 -10.93
N GLN A 630 17.97 -6.20 -9.72
CA GLN A 630 16.54 -6.34 -9.40
C GLN A 630 16.24 -5.52 -8.15
N ASN A 631 15.06 -4.87 -8.12
CA ASN A 631 14.58 -4.04 -7.00
C ASN A 631 15.52 -2.88 -6.61
N LEU A 632 16.49 -2.55 -7.46
CA LEU A 632 17.28 -1.32 -7.33
C LEU A 632 16.41 -0.18 -7.87
N THR A 633 16.01 0.75 -7.01
CA THR A 633 15.13 1.87 -7.37
C THR A 633 15.68 3.18 -6.81
N GLY A 634 15.26 4.32 -7.38
CA GLY A 634 15.69 5.63 -6.89
C GLY A 634 17.22 5.79 -6.92
N PHE A 635 17.80 6.15 -5.78
CA PHE A 635 19.25 6.31 -5.58
C PHE A 635 19.94 5.04 -5.04
N GLY A 636 19.31 3.88 -5.18
CA GLY A 636 19.98 2.60 -4.97
C GLY A 636 21.22 2.50 -5.86
N LYS A 637 22.28 1.85 -5.36
CA LYS A 637 23.60 1.82 -6.00
C LYS A 637 24.10 0.39 -6.13
N ALA A 638 24.69 0.06 -7.28
CA ALA A 638 25.43 -1.18 -7.50
C ALA A 638 26.76 -0.90 -8.21
N GLY A 639 27.88 -1.40 -7.69
CA GLY A 639 29.18 -1.10 -8.29
C GLY A 639 30.41 -1.55 -7.50
N ILE A 640 31.50 -0.81 -7.69
CA ILE A 640 32.80 -1.00 -7.05
C ILE A 640 32.90 -0.10 -5.80
N LEU A 641 33.37 -0.65 -4.69
CA LEU A 641 33.68 0.06 -3.45
C LEU A 641 35.13 -0.21 -3.05
N VAL A 642 35.91 0.85 -2.79
CA VAL A 642 37.28 0.76 -2.27
C VAL A 642 37.38 1.46 -0.93
N ARG A 643 37.81 0.75 0.12
CA ARG A 643 37.86 1.25 1.51
C ARG A 643 39.12 0.79 2.24
N ASN A 644 39.56 1.53 3.25
CA ASN A 644 40.68 1.09 4.10
C ASN A 644 40.37 -0.23 4.82
N ASP A 645 39.13 -0.39 5.29
CA ASP A 645 38.61 -1.60 5.91
C ASP A 645 37.12 -1.69 5.56
N MET A 646 36.73 -2.75 4.85
CA MET A 646 35.34 -2.98 4.43
C MET A 646 34.42 -3.27 5.61
N THR A 647 34.94 -3.56 6.81
CA THR A 647 34.13 -3.86 8.00
C THR A 647 33.95 -2.66 8.93
N ALA A 648 34.65 -1.56 8.68
CA ALA A 648 34.68 -0.36 9.50
C ALA A 648 33.62 0.68 9.08
N SER A 649 32.37 0.22 8.89
CA SER A 649 31.24 1.13 8.61
C SER A 649 31.05 2.13 9.76
N GLY A 650 30.89 3.41 9.42
CA GLY A 650 30.75 4.53 10.35
C GLY A 650 32.04 4.95 11.06
N THR A 651 33.18 4.29 10.81
CA THR A 651 34.42 4.50 11.56
C THR A 651 35.63 4.69 10.64
N GLY A 652 35.78 5.88 10.06
CA GLY A 652 36.93 6.26 9.24
C GLY A 652 36.56 6.64 7.80
N PRO A 653 37.55 6.96 6.95
CA PRO A 653 37.25 7.46 5.61
C PRO A 653 36.52 6.37 4.81
N GLU A 654 35.27 6.68 4.49
CA GLU A 654 34.26 5.80 3.86
C GLU A 654 34.62 5.26 2.47
N GLY A 655 35.73 5.76 1.90
CA GLY A 655 36.32 5.24 0.66
C GLY A 655 35.87 5.96 -0.60
N VAL A 656 35.97 5.25 -1.72
CA VAL A 656 35.58 5.69 -3.07
C VAL A 656 34.66 4.63 -3.65
N ILE A 657 33.52 5.06 -4.21
CA ILE A 657 32.60 4.19 -4.95
C ILE A 657 32.47 4.64 -6.39
N LEU A 658 32.36 3.67 -7.27
CA LEU A 658 31.99 3.84 -8.67
C LEU A 658 30.82 2.91 -8.95
N PHE A 659 29.67 3.44 -9.31
CA PHE A 659 28.43 2.68 -9.37
C PHE A 659 27.50 3.15 -10.50
N GLU A 660 26.50 2.32 -10.80
CA GLU A 660 25.30 2.70 -11.52
C GLU A 660 24.10 2.81 -10.55
N SER A 661 23.17 3.70 -10.87
CA SER A 661 21.98 3.99 -10.07
C SER A 661 20.82 4.45 -10.96
N PRO A 662 19.59 3.96 -10.79
CA PRO A 662 18.44 4.33 -11.63
C PRO A 662 18.13 5.84 -11.68
N SER A 663 18.30 6.58 -10.57
CA SER A 663 18.08 8.04 -10.53
C SER A 663 19.38 8.85 -10.47
N GLY A 664 20.47 8.26 -9.98
CA GLY A 664 21.78 8.91 -9.93
C GLY A 664 22.52 8.88 -11.26
N GLY A 665 22.29 7.85 -12.08
CA GLY A 665 23.11 7.51 -13.23
C GLY A 665 24.42 6.83 -12.84
N ILE A 666 25.42 6.87 -13.73
CA ILE A 666 26.77 6.36 -13.42
C ILE A 666 27.60 7.46 -12.75
N GLN A 667 28.08 7.19 -11.53
CA GLN A 667 28.75 8.20 -10.71
C GLN A 667 29.98 7.65 -9.97
N LEU A 668 30.93 8.55 -9.72
CA LEU A 668 32.04 8.39 -8.80
C LEU A 668 31.74 9.23 -7.56
N GLU A 669 31.64 8.59 -6.40
CA GLU A 669 31.47 9.29 -5.12
C GLU A 669 32.61 8.95 -4.16
N TRP A 670 32.94 9.89 -3.28
CA TRP A 670 34.00 9.71 -2.29
C TRP A 670 33.77 10.54 -1.03
N ASN A 671 34.53 10.22 0.00
CA ASN A 671 34.63 11.03 1.21
C ASN A 671 35.74 12.07 1.07
N ASN A 672 35.36 13.35 1.04
CA ASN A 672 36.30 14.45 0.77
C ASN A 672 37.09 14.94 2.00
N ASN A 673 36.77 14.49 3.24
CA ASN A 673 37.25 15.17 4.46
C ASN A 673 37.43 14.27 5.70
N GLY A 674 37.81 13.00 5.55
CA GLY A 674 38.09 12.12 6.70
C GLY A 674 36.90 11.94 7.66
N GLY A 675 35.68 12.29 7.21
CA GLY A 675 34.44 12.05 7.94
C GLY A 675 34.09 10.57 7.93
N THR A 676 32.91 10.22 8.42
CA THR A 676 32.46 8.84 8.51
C THR A 676 31.49 8.44 7.40
N HIS A 677 31.44 9.21 6.31
CA HIS A 677 30.47 9.04 5.22
C HIS A 677 30.93 9.62 3.88
N ILE A 678 30.37 9.15 2.77
CA ILE A 678 30.56 9.74 1.44
C ILE A 678 29.80 11.06 1.32
N ASN A 679 30.43 12.09 0.75
CA ASN A 679 29.86 13.44 0.70
C ASN A 679 30.27 14.26 -0.52
N ALA A 680 30.90 13.63 -1.51
CA ALA A 680 31.25 14.25 -2.77
C ALA A 680 30.92 13.32 -3.92
N VAL A 681 30.52 13.91 -5.04
CA VAL A 681 29.98 13.20 -6.21
C VAL A 681 30.45 13.84 -7.51
N MET A 682 30.78 13.01 -8.50
CA MET A 682 31.08 13.42 -9.87
C MET A 682 30.71 12.31 -10.87
N PRO A 683 30.06 12.62 -12.00
CA PRO A 683 29.41 13.90 -12.31
C PRO A 683 28.14 14.10 -11.47
N PRO A 684 27.50 15.28 -11.51
CA PRO A 684 26.19 15.50 -10.88
C PRO A 684 25.14 14.49 -11.38
N ASN A 685 24.12 14.26 -10.55
CA ASN A 685 23.08 13.26 -10.78
C ASN A 685 22.45 13.38 -12.18
N GLY A 686 22.27 12.26 -12.85
CA GLY A 686 21.63 12.16 -14.17
C GLY A 686 22.50 12.65 -15.34
N THR A 687 23.77 13.01 -15.12
CA THR A 687 24.66 13.45 -16.21
C THR A 687 25.03 12.31 -17.15
N ILE A 688 25.34 11.14 -16.59
CA ILE A 688 25.57 9.90 -17.35
C ILE A 688 24.40 8.98 -17.01
N ALA A 689 23.54 8.69 -17.98
CA ALA A 689 22.39 7.81 -17.76
C ALA A 689 22.82 6.45 -17.23
N ASP A 690 21.97 5.85 -16.40
CA ASP A 690 22.09 4.46 -16.02
C ASP A 690 21.97 3.56 -17.25
N THR A 691 22.70 2.46 -17.22
CA THR A 691 22.63 1.45 -18.28
C THR A 691 23.17 0.15 -17.72
N VAL A 692 22.47 -0.94 -18.00
CA VAL A 692 22.86 -2.28 -17.55
C VAL A 692 22.58 -3.24 -18.72
N PRO A 693 23.56 -4.07 -19.12
CA PRO A 693 24.87 -4.25 -18.49
C PRO A 693 25.85 -3.08 -18.70
N VAL A 694 26.71 -2.82 -17.71
CA VAL A 694 27.77 -1.81 -17.79
C VAL A 694 29.06 -2.30 -17.14
N TRP A 695 30.19 -1.99 -17.77
CA TRP A 695 31.51 -2.23 -17.22
C TRP A 695 31.99 -1.01 -16.46
N LEU A 696 32.46 -1.22 -15.24
CA LEU A 696 33.03 -0.21 -14.37
C LEU A 696 34.51 -0.48 -14.15
N LYS A 697 35.33 0.57 -14.18
CA LYS A 697 36.76 0.51 -13.92
C LYS A 697 37.17 1.66 -13.02
N LEU A 698 37.79 1.34 -11.89
CA LEU A 698 38.33 2.31 -10.95
C LEU A 698 39.86 2.16 -10.89
N VAL A 699 40.58 3.22 -11.23
CA VAL A 699 42.05 3.24 -11.24
C VAL A 699 42.57 4.10 -10.10
N ARG A 700 43.35 3.52 -9.20
CA ARG A 700 44.08 4.22 -8.13
C ARG A 700 45.53 4.50 -8.55
N ALA A 701 45.95 5.74 -8.37
CA ALA A 701 47.33 6.20 -8.48
C ALA A 701 47.67 7.12 -7.29
N GLY A 702 48.34 6.57 -6.28
CA GLY A 702 48.61 7.22 -5.00
C GLY A 702 47.32 7.59 -4.25
N THR A 703 47.05 8.89 -4.20
CA THR A 703 45.87 9.52 -3.58
C THR A 703 44.72 9.73 -4.56
N THR A 704 44.95 9.49 -5.84
CA THR A 704 44.01 9.82 -6.92
C THR A 704 43.28 8.57 -7.38
N TYR A 705 41.97 8.70 -7.59
CA TYR A 705 41.08 7.66 -8.08
C TYR A 705 40.35 8.16 -9.31
N THR A 706 40.47 7.46 -10.43
CA THR A 706 39.78 7.81 -11.67
C THR A 706 38.78 6.72 -12.03
N GLY A 707 37.50 7.08 -12.11
CA GLY A 707 36.43 6.19 -12.51
C GLY A 707 36.19 6.23 -14.02
N PHE A 708 35.94 5.07 -14.61
CA PHE A 708 35.58 4.90 -16.01
C PHE A 708 34.42 3.93 -16.15
N TYR A 709 33.62 4.11 -17.20
CA TYR A 709 32.59 3.16 -17.59
C TYR A 709 32.72 2.76 -19.07
N SER A 710 32.09 1.65 -19.44
CA SER A 710 32.00 1.15 -20.81
C SER A 710 30.70 0.37 -21.01
N THR A 711 30.06 0.51 -22.17
CA THR A 711 28.85 -0.23 -22.54
C THR A 711 29.13 -1.41 -23.48
N ASP A 712 30.35 -1.54 -23.99
CA ASP A 712 30.79 -2.62 -24.88
C ASP A 712 31.96 -3.46 -24.31
N GLY A 713 32.47 -3.07 -23.13
CA GLY A 713 33.61 -3.70 -22.45
C GLY A 713 34.99 -3.35 -23.02
N THR A 714 35.07 -2.53 -24.06
CA THR A 714 36.32 -2.22 -24.79
C THR A 714 36.60 -0.71 -24.87
N THR A 715 35.57 0.10 -25.11
CA THR A 715 35.65 1.57 -25.21
C THR A 715 35.35 2.17 -23.84
N TRP A 716 36.35 2.83 -23.23
CA TRP A 716 36.24 3.38 -21.88
C TRP A 716 36.08 4.89 -21.89
N THR A 717 35.07 5.38 -21.18
CA THR A 717 34.80 6.80 -20.97
C THR A 717 35.00 7.17 -19.51
N THR A 718 35.67 8.29 -19.26
CA THR A 718 35.90 8.79 -17.90
C THR A 718 34.60 9.29 -17.27
N VAL A 719 34.32 8.83 -16.04
CA VAL A 719 33.22 9.32 -15.19
C VAL A 719 33.68 10.55 -14.42
N GLY A 720 34.85 10.45 -13.76
CA GLY A 720 35.41 11.53 -12.95
C GLY A 720 36.73 11.13 -12.29
N THR A 721 37.35 12.09 -11.60
CA THR A 721 38.58 11.88 -10.83
C THR A 721 38.39 12.47 -9.43
N ALA A 722 38.68 11.66 -8.41
CA ALA A 722 38.67 12.03 -7.00
C ALA A 722 40.10 12.03 -6.43
N THR A 723 40.37 12.96 -5.51
CA THR A 723 41.58 12.94 -4.68
C THR A 723 41.16 12.69 -3.25
N VAL A 724 41.54 11.54 -2.70
CA VAL A 724 41.34 11.20 -1.30
C VAL A 724 42.68 11.36 -0.60
N THR A 725 42.73 11.90 0.62
CA THR A 725 43.99 12.12 1.35
C THR A 725 44.14 11.23 2.58
N ALA A 726 43.05 10.59 3.03
CA ALA A 726 43.01 9.75 4.23
C ALA A 726 43.08 8.23 3.96
N GLN A 727 43.31 7.81 2.71
CA GLN A 727 43.49 6.40 2.33
C GLN A 727 44.78 5.81 2.91
N ALA A 728 44.69 4.55 3.31
CA ALA A 728 45.84 3.74 3.66
C ALA A 728 46.61 3.31 2.40
N ASP A 729 47.88 2.91 2.57
CA ASP A 729 48.71 2.37 1.48
C ASP A 729 48.11 1.10 0.86
N THR A 730 47.37 0.35 1.66
CA THR A 730 46.65 -0.85 1.26
C THR A 730 45.18 -0.74 1.68
N GLN A 731 44.28 -1.12 0.79
CA GLN A 731 42.83 -1.02 0.95
C GLN A 731 42.14 -2.29 0.45
N ASP A 732 40.90 -2.48 0.88
CA ASP A 732 39.98 -3.49 0.39
C ASP A 732 39.31 -3.03 -0.91
N ALA A 733 39.08 -3.95 -1.84
CA ALA A 733 38.22 -3.75 -3.00
C ALA A 733 36.98 -4.62 -2.85
N GLY A 734 35.80 -4.08 -3.16
CA GLY A 734 34.54 -4.81 -3.10
C GLY A 734 33.61 -4.52 -4.26
N LEU A 735 32.71 -5.47 -4.49
CA LEU A 735 31.48 -5.34 -5.25
C LEU A 735 30.37 -5.10 -4.23
N PHE A 736 29.60 -4.02 -4.37
CA PHE A 736 28.64 -3.60 -3.35
C PHE A 736 27.27 -3.26 -3.92
N VAL A 737 26.27 -3.34 -3.04
CA VAL A 737 24.89 -2.88 -3.28
C VAL A 737 24.37 -2.10 -2.07
N THR A 738 23.55 -1.07 -2.34
CA THR A 738 22.60 -0.49 -1.39
C THR A 738 21.26 -0.26 -2.07
N SER A 739 20.16 -0.60 -1.39
CA SER A 739 18.81 -0.56 -1.98
C SER A 739 18.20 0.84 -2.06
N HIS A 740 18.62 1.75 -1.17
CA HIS A 740 17.95 3.02 -0.90
C HIS A 740 16.49 2.89 -0.41
N VAL A 741 16.07 1.69 -0.01
CA VAL A 741 14.74 1.41 0.54
C VAL A 741 14.93 0.61 1.83
N SER A 742 14.69 1.26 2.97
CA SER A 742 14.91 0.61 4.26
C SER A 742 14.14 -0.70 4.39
N GLY A 743 14.87 -1.74 4.78
CA GLY A 743 14.38 -3.11 4.96
C GLY A 743 13.96 -3.86 3.69
N SER A 744 14.15 -3.30 2.49
CA SER A 744 13.85 -3.97 1.22
C SER A 744 15.13 -4.19 0.42
N PRO A 745 15.68 -5.42 0.37
CA PRO A 745 16.91 -5.68 -0.36
C PRO A 745 16.79 -5.47 -1.87
N ALA A 746 17.81 -4.85 -2.46
CA ALA A 746 18.07 -4.90 -3.89
C ALA A 746 19.11 -5.98 -4.20
N GLN A 747 19.09 -6.53 -5.41
CA GLN A 747 20.05 -7.53 -5.86
C GLN A 747 20.81 -7.03 -7.08
N ALA A 748 22.13 -7.24 -7.11
CA ALA A 748 22.95 -7.03 -8.29
C ALA A 748 23.79 -8.27 -8.60
N VAL A 749 23.92 -8.55 -9.89
CA VAL A 749 24.81 -9.59 -10.42
C VAL A 749 25.96 -8.92 -11.15
N PHE A 750 27.16 -9.30 -10.75
CA PHE A 750 28.41 -8.86 -11.34
C PHE A 750 29.03 -9.98 -12.14
N ASN A 751 29.55 -9.65 -13.32
CA ASN A 751 30.33 -10.57 -14.13
C ASN A 751 31.80 -10.13 -14.08
N THR A 752 32.65 -11.00 -13.56
CA THR A 752 34.07 -10.80 -13.25
C THR A 752 34.33 -9.82 -12.09
N PHE A 753 35.40 -10.07 -11.35
CA PHE A 753 35.94 -9.15 -10.36
C PHE A 753 37.47 -9.18 -10.44
N ALA A 754 38.04 -8.22 -11.18
CA ALA A 754 39.47 -8.16 -11.45
C ALA A 754 40.12 -7.03 -10.64
N VAL A 755 41.21 -7.34 -9.94
CA VAL A 755 42.07 -6.37 -9.26
C VAL A 755 43.51 -6.60 -9.75
N THR A 756 44.08 -5.61 -10.43
CA THR A 756 45.40 -5.71 -11.05
C THR A 756 46.31 -4.58 -10.60
N THR A 757 47.51 -4.90 -10.12
CA THR A 757 48.55 -3.90 -9.85
C THR A 757 49.06 -3.33 -11.18
N ASN A 758 49.15 -2.01 -11.27
CA ASN A 758 49.57 -1.29 -12.48
C ASN A 758 51.09 -1.16 -12.60
#